data_AF-A0AAD7TQR0-F1
#
_entry.id   AF-A0AAD7TQR0-F1
#
_cell.length_a   1.000
_cell.length_b   1.000
_cell.length_c   1.000
_cell.angle_alpha   90.00
_cell.angle_beta   90.00
_cell.angle_gamma   90.00
#
_symmetry.space_group_name_H-M   'P 1'
#
loop_
_entity.id
_entity.type
_entity.pdbx_description
1 polymer ?
#
loop_
_entity_poly.entity_id
_entity_poly.type
_entity_poly.pdbx_seq_one_letter_code
_entity_poly.pdbx_strand_id
1 'polypeptide(L)'
;MPGTTLASIPHYVPAPPTNEDLEWADLPVIDISKASTPEGRAELAPQVRDAMRTHGFLYVVNHGYDRTKNERIFDIADLPFAQVPEDEKKLYAGNIKQTGSYRGYKLRQYWHIGNGVHDQLEHYNLHRAITGDQKHPKALQPVLPEIRAFAEHNHYNVLHPLLRLLALGMELPEEAFVNIHGFDSRGETYVRFMKYYPRTEEEESKTNNVWLKGHTDFGTITILWSQPVSALQILSPDGNWRWIRHIDNALVVNAGDAMEFLSGGFYKATIHRVVQPPADQRGYTRVGAFYFAMTDDDVKLVPFAESPALQRAGIVRKCADADAPTMEQWRKGRTSAYGQSELKRKDEVVEEEVINGVVVKHYNYYAEIPRQASYGLVARSREAFELTRTPSVPWNLLCPGPFSPAFFGVDIQPSHPVDMPATTIPSVPHYVPAPPTKEDLEWADLPIIDLSKASTPEGRAELAPQVRDAMRTFGFMYVVNHGLTQAQNERIFDIADVPFSQVAEDEKKQFSYDIKATGLYKGYKLRQYWHIDNGVRDQIEHYNMHRTILKQDHPKALQPFLPEVRTFAEYNHYNILHPILRLLARGMELPEDTFVDIHGFDNKGEGWIRFMKYYPRTDEDEQKTKNVWLKGHMDFGTVTILWSQPVSALQIMSPDGKWRWIKHIDNALVINAGEAMEFLSGGFYKGTIHRVRQPPADQQGYPRLGVFYFALTDDDVVLRPLTQSPVLQRVGIQRRWEDDAQAPTMEQWRKGRTSAYGTTQLKKKDAVVEEEVINGVVVKHWN
;
A
#
# COMPACT_ATOMS: atom_id res chain seq x y z
N MET A 1 -29.41 4.21 2.49
CA MET A 1 -28.73 5.07 1.49
C MET A 1 -28.70 4.31 0.18
N PRO A 2 -28.92 4.94 -0.99
CA PRO A 2 -28.64 4.26 -2.26
C PRO A 2 -27.19 3.80 -2.19
N GLY A 3 -26.92 2.52 -2.45
CA GLY A 3 -25.56 1.99 -2.41
C GLY A 3 -24.64 2.87 -3.24
N THR A 4 -23.40 3.04 -2.83
CA THR A 4 -22.35 3.60 -3.70
C THR A 4 -22.13 2.61 -4.85
N THR A 5 -23.07 2.59 -5.79
CA THR A 5 -22.87 2.09 -7.13
C THR A 5 -21.68 2.86 -7.68
N LEU A 6 -20.66 2.12 -8.14
CA LEU A 6 -19.56 2.69 -8.90
C LEU A 6 -20.15 3.65 -9.95
N ALA A 7 -19.49 4.80 -10.15
CA ALA A 7 -19.98 5.77 -11.11
C ALA A 7 -20.16 5.09 -12.47
N SER A 8 -21.38 5.11 -13.00
CA SER A 8 -21.66 4.56 -14.32
C SER A 8 -20.93 5.42 -15.35
N ILE A 9 -19.94 4.84 -16.01
CA ILE A 9 -19.17 5.46 -17.09
C ILE A 9 -19.15 4.51 -18.30
N PRO A 10 -18.95 5.02 -19.52
CA PRO A 10 -18.88 4.18 -20.71
C PRO A 10 -17.76 3.14 -20.61
N HIS A 11 -18.05 1.92 -21.04
CA HIS A 11 -17.04 0.88 -21.16
C HIS A 11 -16.13 1.15 -22.36
N TYR A 12 -14.82 1.16 -22.13
CA TYR A 12 -13.82 1.22 -23.17
C TYR A 12 -13.62 -0.17 -23.78
N VAL A 13 -13.86 -0.27 -25.09
CA VAL A 13 -13.62 -1.51 -25.84
C VAL A 13 -12.20 -1.47 -26.42
N PRO A 14 -11.27 -2.30 -25.93
CA PRO A 14 -9.91 -2.33 -26.46
C PRO A 14 -9.89 -2.88 -27.89
N ALA A 15 -8.92 -2.44 -28.69
CA ALA A 15 -8.63 -3.05 -29.98
C ALA A 15 -8.20 -4.51 -29.79
N PRO A 16 -8.42 -5.40 -30.78
CA PRO A 16 -7.84 -6.74 -30.74
C PRO A 16 -6.30 -6.66 -30.76
N PRO A 17 -5.59 -7.60 -30.11
CA PRO A 17 -4.14 -7.75 -30.29
C PRO A 17 -3.80 -7.94 -31.77
N THR A 18 -2.63 -7.45 -32.18
CA THR A 18 -2.17 -7.61 -33.56
C THR A 18 -1.90 -9.08 -33.87
N ASN A 19 -2.20 -9.48 -35.11
CA ASN A 19 -1.84 -10.77 -35.67
C ASN A 19 -0.57 -10.71 -36.55
N GLU A 20 0.02 -9.53 -36.71
CA GLU A 20 1.28 -9.35 -37.45
C GLU A 20 2.46 -9.94 -36.65
N ASP A 21 3.40 -10.55 -37.37
CA ASP A 21 4.65 -11.06 -36.79
C ASP A 21 5.67 -9.92 -36.69
N LEU A 22 5.78 -9.34 -35.50
CA LEU A 22 6.68 -8.23 -35.21
C LEU A 22 7.95 -8.70 -34.50
N GLU A 23 9.05 -7.95 -34.65
CA GLU A 23 10.28 -8.21 -33.89
C GLU A 23 10.13 -7.80 -32.42
N TRP A 24 9.69 -8.75 -31.59
CA TRP A 24 9.43 -8.51 -30.17
C TRP A 24 10.71 -8.38 -29.33
N ALA A 25 10.65 -7.50 -28.33
CA ALA A 25 11.64 -7.47 -27.27
C ALA A 25 11.47 -8.69 -26.36
N ASP A 26 12.54 -9.44 -26.16
CA ASP A 26 12.59 -10.53 -25.19
C ASP A 26 12.86 -9.95 -23.80
N LEU A 27 11.79 -9.69 -23.06
CA LEU A 27 11.84 -9.08 -21.74
C LEU A 27 11.36 -10.08 -20.68
N PRO A 28 12.01 -10.13 -19.51
CA PRO A 28 11.60 -11.03 -18.44
C PRO A 28 10.25 -10.63 -17.87
N VAL A 29 9.46 -11.63 -17.49
CA VAL A 29 8.18 -11.48 -16.81
C VAL A 29 8.38 -11.76 -15.33
N ILE A 30 8.14 -10.75 -14.50
CA ILE A 30 8.34 -10.80 -13.06
C ILE A 30 6.98 -10.97 -12.38
N ASP A 31 6.80 -12.10 -11.70
CA ASP A 31 5.68 -12.30 -10.78
C ASP A 31 5.96 -11.56 -9.47
N ILE A 32 5.43 -10.33 -9.37
CA ILE A 32 5.74 -9.45 -8.25
C ILE A 32 5.08 -9.89 -6.94
N SER A 33 4.10 -10.79 -6.99
CA SER A 33 3.44 -11.31 -5.77
C SER A 33 4.43 -12.05 -4.85
N LYS A 34 5.47 -12.65 -5.43
CA LYS A 34 6.56 -13.30 -4.69
C LYS A 34 7.37 -12.32 -3.84
N ALA A 35 7.43 -11.04 -4.21
CA ALA A 35 8.17 -10.01 -3.47
C ALA A 35 7.58 -9.70 -2.08
N SER A 36 6.41 -10.26 -1.75
CA SER A 36 5.80 -10.16 -0.42
C SER A 36 6.60 -10.84 0.71
N THR A 37 7.55 -11.72 0.36
CA THR A 37 8.42 -12.43 1.31
C THR A 37 9.90 -12.08 1.09
N PRO A 38 10.75 -12.10 2.14
CA PRO A 38 12.19 -11.92 1.99
C PRO A 38 12.81 -12.93 1.02
N GLU A 39 12.37 -14.18 1.05
CA GLU A 39 12.87 -15.26 0.18
C GLU A 39 12.52 -14.99 -1.29
N GLY A 40 11.28 -14.60 -1.56
CA GLY A 40 10.86 -14.23 -2.91
C GLY A 40 11.54 -12.95 -3.39
N ARG A 41 11.84 -11.98 -2.50
CA ARG A 41 12.67 -10.83 -2.88
C ARG A 41 14.10 -11.22 -3.19
N ALA A 42 14.70 -12.12 -2.43
CA ALA A 42 16.02 -12.65 -2.71
C ALA A 42 16.06 -13.42 -4.06
N GLU A 43 15.00 -14.15 -4.40
CA GLU A 43 14.82 -14.82 -5.69
C GLU A 43 14.68 -13.83 -6.86
N LEU A 44 13.86 -12.79 -6.68
CA LEU A 44 13.52 -11.85 -7.74
C LEU A 44 14.55 -10.74 -7.95
N ALA A 45 15.27 -10.31 -6.91
CA ALA A 45 16.20 -9.18 -6.99
C ALA A 45 17.27 -9.38 -8.07
N PRO A 46 17.92 -10.56 -8.22
CA PRO A 46 18.82 -10.81 -9.34
C PRO A 46 18.16 -10.70 -10.71
N GLN A 47 16.91 -11.19 -10.85
CA GLN A 47 16.17 -11.15 -12.11
C GLN A 47 15.83 -9.72 -12.52
N VAL A 48 15.28 -8.93 -11.59
CA VAL A 48 14.98 -7.51 -11.79
C VAL A 48 16.25 -6.71 -12.05
N ARG A 49 17.31 -7.00 -11.29
CA ARG A 49 18.63 -6.37 -11.49
C ARG A 49 19.12 -6.60 -12.91
N ASP A 50 19.15 -7.85 -13.36
CA ASP A 50 19.73 -8.20 -14.66
C ASP A 50 18.85 -7.68 -15.81
N ALA A 51 17.52 -7.67 -15.64
CA ALA A 51 16.57 -7.06 -16.56
C ALA A 51 16.82 -5.55 -16.74
N MET A 52 16.88 -4.81 -15.63
CA MET A 52 17.06 -3.35 -15.66
C MET A 52 18.48 -2.92 -16.06
N ARG A 53 19.49 -3.78 -15.87
CA ARG A 53 20.86 -3.57 -16.36
C ARG A 53 20.97 -3.78 -17.87
N THR A 54 20.29 -4.80 -18.38
CA THR A 54 20.43 -5.23 -19.78
C THR A 54 19.47 -4.47 -20.69
N HIS A 55 18.19 -4.46 -20.34
CA HIS A 55 17.12 -3.92 -21.19
C HIS A 55 16.57 -2.59 -20.66
N GLY A 56 16.72 -2.30 -19.37
CA GLY A 56 16.04 -1.16 -18.72
C GLY A 56 14.51 -1.28 -18.71
N PHE A 57 13.99 -2.45 -19.09
CA PHE A 57 12.58 -2.79 -19.23
C PHE A 57 12.32 -4.21 -18.72
N LEU A 58 11.12 -4.45 -18.20
CA LEU A 58 10.59 -5.77 -17.84
C LEU A 58 9.05 -5.77 -17.86
N TYR A 59 8.46 -6.96 -17.82
CA TYR A 59 7.03 -7.11 -17.52
C TYR A 59 6.81 -7.44 -16.04
N VAL A 60 5.71 -6.96 -15.49
CA VAL A 60 5.22 -7.35 -14.15
C VAL A 60 3.82 -7.97 -14.28
N VAL A 61 3.61 -9.10 -13.61
CA VAL A 61 2.30 -9.78 -13.48
C VAL A 61 1.97 -10.03 -12.02
N ASN A 62 0.73 -10.43 -11.73
CA ASN A 62 0.22 -10.70 -10.37
C ASN A 62 0.41 -9.50 -9.43
N HIS A 63 0.23 -8.29 -9.96
CA HIS A 63 0.39 -7.03 -9.22
C HIS A 63 -0.76 -6.70 -8.26
N GLY A 64 -1.81 -7.54 -8.23
CA GLY A 64 -2.93 -7.43 -7.27
C GLY A 64 -4.22 -6.83 -7.84
N TYR A 65 -4.21 -6.36 -9.08
CA TYR A 65 -5.43 -6.07 -9.83
C TYR A 65 -5.77 -7.24 -10.73
N ASP A 66 -7.03 -7.68 -10.66
CA ASP A 66 -7.59 -8.63 -11.61
C ASP A 66 -7.99 -7.92 -12.91
N ARG A 67 -8.41 -8.73 -13.88
CA ARG A 67 -8.85 -8.25 -15.19
C ARG A 67 -10.00 -7.25 -15.11
N THR A 68 -10.98 -7.46 -14.23
CA THR A 68 -12.14 -6.56 -14.10
C THR A 68 -11.72 -5.19 -13.59
N LYS A 69 -10.80 -5.11 -12.62
CA LYS A 69 -10.22 -3.84 -12.19
C LYS A 69 -9.40 -3.19 -13.30
N ASN A 70 -8.63 -3.97 -14.06
CA ASN A 70 -7.88 -3.46 -15.20
C ASN A 70 -8.80 -2.85 -16.27
N GLU A 71 -9.84 -3.57 -16.68
CA GLU A 71 -10.87 -3.07 -17.61
C GLU A 71 -11.50 -1.77 -17.10
N ARG A 72 -11.86 -1.73 -15.81
CA ARG A 72 -12.37 -0.51 -15.16
C ARG A 72 -11.39 0.66 -15.20
N ILE A 73 -10.09 0.43 -15.04
CA ILE A 73 -9.09 1.49 -15.17
C ILE A 73 -9.04 2.03 -16.60
N PHE A 74 -9.18 1.18 -17.62
CA PHE A 74 -9.22 1.65 -19.00
C PHE A 74 -10.51 2.40 -19.35
N ASP A 75 -11.66 2.02 -18.77
CA ASP A 75 -12.90 2.83 -18.85
C ASP A 75 -12.64 4.25 -18.31
N ILE A 76 -12.00 4.34 -17.15
CA ILE A 76 -11.64 5.61 -16.51
C ILE A 76 -10.58 6.36 -17.33
N ALA A 77 -9.60 5.66 -17.90
CA ALA A 77 -8.51 6.27 -18.66
C ALA A 77 -8.97 6.89 -19.98
N ASP A 78 -10.03 6.37 -20.59
CA ASP A 78 -10.62 6.95 -21.80
C ASP A 78 -11.53 8.16 -21.50
N LEU A 79 -12.05 8.26 -20.28
CA LEU A 79 -13.01 9.27 -19.84
C LEU A 79 -12.57 10.74 -20.12
N PRO A 80 -11.31 11.16 -19.84
CA PRO A 80 -10.84 12.52 -20.12
C PRO A 80 -10.91 12.89 -21.61
N PHE A 81 -10.96 11.91 -22.51
CA PHE A 81 -10.91 12.11 -23.95
C PHE A 81 -12.28 11.92 -24.60
N ALA A 82 -13.04 10.93 -24.12
CA ALA A 82 -14.34 10.57 -24.69
C ALA A 82 -15.51 11.37 -24.13
N GLN A 83 -15.42 11.87 -22.89
CA GLN A 83 -16.56 12.48 -22.19
C GLN A 83 -16.34 13.94 -21.78
N VAL A 84 -15.14 14.49 -21.93
CA VAL A 84 -14.87 15.91 -21.63
C VAL A 84 -14.94 16.74 -22.91
N PRO A 85 -15.82 17.75 -23.01
CA PRO A 85 -15.91 18.65 -24.16
C PRO A 85 -14.64 19.47 -24.40
N GLU A 86 -14.32 19.78 -25.67
CA GLU A 86 -13.09 20.49 -26.05
C GLU A 86 -12.90 21.87 -25.39
N ASP A 87 -13.99 22.61 -25.16
CA ASP A 87 -13.97 23.87 -24.43
C ASP A 87 -13.60 23.68 -22.96
N GLU A 88 -14.13 22.63 -22.31
CA GLU A 88 -13.76 22.26 -20.94
C GLU A 88 -12.30 21.79 -20.87
N LYS A 89 -11.82 20.97 -21.83
CA LYS A 89 -10.41 20.53 -21.87
C LYS A 89 -9.43 21.69 -21.86
N LYS A 90 -9.73 22.77 -22.61
CA LYS A 90 -8.91 23.99 -22.67
C LYS A 90 -8.79 24.70 -21.32
N LEU A 91 -9.84 24.66 -20.48
CA LEU A 91 -9.81 25.26 -19.14
C LEU A 91 -8.83 24.54 -18.20
N TYR A 92 -8.60 23.24 -18.45
CA TYR A 92 -7.70 22.41 -17.67
C TYR A 92 -6.39 22.11 -18.42
N ALA A 93 -6.06 22.86 -19.47
CA ALA A 93 -4.80 22.73 -20.18
C ALA A 93 -3.63 23.20 -19.31
N GLY A 94 -2.59 22.37 -19.23
CA GLY A 94 -1.37 22.66 -18.48
C GLY A 94 -0.53 23.73 -19.17
N ASN A 95 0.07 24.62 -18.37
CA ASN A 95 0.99 25.65 -18.85
C ASN A 95 2.44 25.12 -18.95
N ILE A 96 2.61 23.99 -19.66
CA ILE A 96 3.73 23.05 -19.55
C ILE A 96 5.09 23.73 -19.73
N LYS A 97 5.24 24.52 -20.79
CA LYS A 97 6.51 25.19 -21.14
C LYS A 97 6.95 26.17 -20.05
N GLN A 98 5.99 26.88 -19.46
CA GLN A 98 6.22 27.93 -18.47
C GLN A 98 6.41 27.38 -17.06
N THR A 99 5.69 26.33 -16.69
CA THR A 99 5.70 25.78 -15.32
C THR A 99 6.68 24.63 -15.15
N GLY A 100 7.08 23.96 -16.25
CA GLY A 100 7.82 22.71 -16.20
C GLY A 100 7.01 21.56 -15.59
N SER A 101 5.67 21.64 -15.68
CA SER A 101 4.73 20.68 -15.10
C SER A 101 3.74 20.19 -16.15
N TYR A 102 3.50 18.87 -16.16
CA TYR A 102 2.52 18.24 -17.03
C TYR A 102 1.09 18.25 -16.46
N ARG A 103 0.85 18.79 -15.27
CA ARG A 103 -0.49 18.77 -14.63
C ARG A 103 -1.57 19.31 -15.56
N GLY A 104 -2.68 18.59 -15.67
CA GLY A 104 -3.78 18.91 -16.57
C GLY A 104 -3.61 18.32 -17.97
N TYR A 105 -4.32 18.90 -18.94
CA TYR A 105 -4.27 18.48 -20.33
C TYR A 105 -3.03 19.00 -21.05
N LYS A 106 -2.47 18.15 -21.88
CA LYS A 106 -1.78 18.57 -23.10
C LYS A 106 -2.66 18.14 -24.27
N LEU A 107 -3.14 19.14 -25.00
CA LEU A 107 -4.05 18.94 -26.13
C LEU A 107 -3.30 18.38 -27.35
N ARG A 108 -4.07 17.85 -28.30
CA ARG A 108 -3.53 17.45 -29.62
C ARG A 108 -2.87 18.64 -30.32
N GLN A 109 -1.95 18.33 -31.23
CA GLN A 109 -1.26 19.30 -32.07
C GLN A 109 -0.33 20.28 -31.31
N TYR A 110 -0.04 20.02 -30.03
CA TYR A 110 0.75 20.94 -29.21
C TYR A 110 2.26 20.86 -29.51
N TRP A 111 2.79 19.66 -29.77
CA TRP A 111 4.20 19.44 -30.11
C TRP A 111 4.39 19.31 -31.62
N HIS A 112 5.48 19.92 -32.09
CA HIS A 112 5.99 19.70 -33.44
C HIS A 112 6.79 18.41 -33.46
N ILE A 113 6.45 17.52 -34.38
CA ILE A 113 7.15 16.24 -34.56
C ILE A 113 8.28 16.43 -35.57
N GLY A 114 7.95 16.92 -36.77
CA GLY A 114 8.88 17.15 -37.86
C GLY A 114 8.16 17.46 -39.17
N ASN A 115 8.86 18.09 -40.13
CA ASN A 115 8.36 18.34 -41.49
C ASN A 115 6.97 19.02 -41.57
N GLY A 116 6.68 19.91 -40.62
CA GLY A 116 5.41 20.63 -40.53
C GLY A 116 4.25 19.84 -39.90
N VAL A 117 4.50 18.61 -39.45
CA VAL A 117 3.50 17.76 -38.79
C VAL A 117 3.54 17.96 -37.27
N HIS A 118 2.36 18.11 -36.69
CA HIS A 118 2.15 18.17 -35.25
C HIS A 118 1.62 16.83 -34.72
N ASP A 119 1.81 16.60 -33.43
CA ASP A 119 1.40 15.34 -32.82
C ASP A 119 -0.14 15.14 -32.80
N GLN A 120 -0.59 13.90 -32.91
CA GLN A 120 -2.00 13.51 -32.71
C GLN A 120 -2.17 12.80 -31.36
N LEU A 121 -1.52 13.33 -30.33
CA LEU A 121 -1.46 12.77 -28.99
C LEU A 121 -2.09 13.72 -27.98
N GLU A 122 -2.98 13.18 -27.17
CA GLU A 122 -3.59 13.90 -26.06
C GLU A 122 -3.24 13.20 -24.76
N HIS A 123 -2.94 13.95 -23.69
CA HIS A 123 -2.82 13.33 -22.36
C HIS A 123 -3.35 14.23 -21.26
N TYR A 124 -3.82 13.59 -20.19
CA TYR A 124 -4.28 14.22 -18.98
C TYR A 124 -3.48 13.68 -17.79
N ASN A 125 -2.80 14.57 -17.07
CA ASN A 125 -1.97 14.19 -15.92
C ASN A 125 -2.62 14.64 -14.63
N LEU A 126 -2.72 13.71 -13.69
CA LEU A 126 -3.22 13.92 -12.35
C LEU A 126 -2.07 13.72 -11.38
N HIS A 127 -1.76 14.73 -10.57
CA HIS A 127 -0.81 14.57 -9.46
C HIS A 127 -1.22 13.39 -8.58
N ARG A 128 -0.27 12.57 -8.09
CA ARG A 128 -0.57 11.31 -7.37
C ARG A 128 -1.56 11.42 -6.21
N ALA A 129 -1.64 12.56 -5.55
CA ALA A 129 -2.61 12.79 -4.48
C ALA A 129 -4.07 12.78 -4.98
N ILE A 130 -4.27 13.03 -6.29
CA ILE A 130 -5.53 13.18 -7.02
C ILE A 130 -6.41 14.30 -6.50
N THR A 131 -6.79 14.27 -5.23
CA THR A 131 -7.73 15.19 -4.57
C THR A 131 -7.05 16.42 -3.95
N GLY A 132 -5.94 16.88 -4.55
CA GLY A 132 -5.14 18.00 -4.05
C GLY A 132 -5.63 19.37 -4.53
N ASP A 133 -4.68 20.27 -4.79
CA ASP A 133 -4.91 21.60 -5.36
C ASP A 133 -5.31 21.59 -6.84
N GLN A 134 -5.14 20.45 -7.52
CA GLN A 134 -5.51 20.28 -8.91
C GLN A 134 -7.03 20.19 -9.07
N LYS A 135 -7.60 21.08 -9.89
CA LYS A 135 -9.01 20.99 -10.31
C LYS A 135 -9.16 20.01 -11.47
N HIS A 136 -10.29 19.31 -11.49
CA HIS A 136 -10.59 18.27 -12.48
C HIS A 136 -11.88 18.54 -13.27
N PRO A 137 -11.91 18.18 -14.57
CA PRO A 137 -13.13 18.18 -15.38
C PRO A 137 -14.30 17.48 -14.72
N LYS A 138 -15.52 17.95 -15.00
CA LYS A 138 -16.76 17.43 -14.40
C LYS A 138 -16.92 15.93 -14.58
N ALA A 139 -16.60 15.40 -15.77
CA ALA A 139 -16.71 13.98 -16.07
C ALA A 139 -15.82 13.10 -15.17
N LEU A 140 -14.68 13.61 -14.72
CA LEU A 140 -13.74 12.85 -13.88
C LEU A 140 -14.09 12.89 -12.40
N GLN A 141 -14.84 13.89 -11.93
CA GLN A 141 -15.15 14.09 -10.51
C GLN A 141 -15.72 12.84 -9.81
N PRO A 142 -16.68 12.10 -10.40
CA PRO A 142 -17.24 10.91 -9.76
C PRO A 142 -16.25 9.75 -9.59
N VAL A 143 -15.19 9.72 -10.40
CA VAL A 143 -14.20 8.62 -10.44
C VAL A 143 -12.86 9.01 -9.80
N LEU A 144 -12.71 10.23 -9.26
CA LEU A 144 -11.49 10.64 -8.55
C LEU A 144 -11.10 9.69 -7.41
N PRO A 145 -12.04 9.13 -6.59
CA PRO A 145 -11.68 8.14 -5.59
C PRO A 145 -11.08 6.86 -6.19
N GLU A 146 -11.59 6.41 -7.35
CA GLU A 146 -11.05 5.24 -8.06
C GLU A 146 -9.66 5.54 -8.65
N ILE A 147 -9.45 6.74 -9.21
CA ILE A 147 -8.14 7.16 -9.72
C ILE A 147 -7.14 7.30 -8.56
N ARG A 148 -7.58 7.75 -7.38
CA ARG A 148 -6.74 7.81 -6.17
C ARG A 148 -6.35 6.41 -5.71
N ALA A 149 -7.30 5.49 -5.62
CA ALA A 149 -7.01 4.09 -5.29
C ALA A 149 -6.05 3.47 -6.31
N PHE A 150 -6.19 3.80 -7.60
CA PHE A 150 -5.25 3.39 -8.64
C PHE A 150 -3.84 3.98 -8.44
N ALA A 151 -3.72 5.26 -8.09
CA ALA A 151 -2.44 5.91 -7.80
C ALA A 151 -1.76 5.28 -6.58
N GLU A 152 -2.52 5.02 -5.51
CA GLU A 152 -2.05 4.35 -4.28
C GLU A 152 -1.62 2.92 -4.58
N HIS A 153 -2.38 2.16 -5.37
CA HIS A 153 -2.03 0.79 -5.76
C HIS A 153 -0.72 0.74 -6.54
N ASN A 154 -0.56 1.59 -7.57
CA ASN A 154 0.69 1.66 -8.32
C ASN A 154 1.87 2.04 -7.41
N HIS A 155 1.65 2.90 -6.40
CA HIS A 155 2.70 3.32 -5.49
C HIS A 155 3.10 2.22 -4.49
N TYR A 156 2.15 1.67 -3.74
CA TYR A 156 2.43 0.78 -2.62
C TYR A 156 2.56 -0.69 -3.04
N ASN A 157 1.78 -1.14 -4.02
CA ASN A 157 1.74 -2.55 -4.41
C ASN A 157 2.64 -2.89 -5.60
N VAL A 158 3.06 -1.88 -6.39
CA VAL A 158 3.92 -2.09 -7.57
C VAL A 158 5.26 -1.40 -7.42
N LEU A 159 5.26 -0.07 -7.26
CA LEU A 159 6.49 0.72 -7.18
C LEU A 159 7.34 0.32 -5.97
N HIS A 160 6.79 0.29 -4.75
CA HIS A 160 7.57 -0.05 -3.55
C HIS A 160 8.26 -1.41 -3.64
N PRO A 161 7.58 -2.52 -4.00
CA PRO A 161 8.27 -3.80 -4.20
C PRO A 161 9.36 -3.74 -5.28
N LEU A 162 9.12 -3.05 -6.41
CA LEU A 162 10.15 -2.87 -7.44
C LEU A 162 11.37 -2.10 -6.92
N LEU A 163 11.14 -0.99 -6.19
CA LEU A 163 12.21 -0.19 -5.60
C LEU A 163 13.05 -1.01 -4.62
N ARG A 164 12.42 -1.88 -3.82
CA ARG A 164 13.11 -2.82 -2.92
C ARG A 164 13.98 -3.82 -3.69
N LEU A 165 13.43 -4.42 -4.76
CA LEU A 165 14.18 -5.35 -5.61
C LEU A 165 15.37 -4.66 -6.31
N LEU A 166 15.22 -3.39 -6.72
CA LEU A 166 16.30 -2.58 -7.29
C LEU A 166 17.37 -2.23 -6.24
N ALA A 167 16.96 -1.87 -5.03
CA ALA A 167 17.90 -1.60 -3.94
C ALA A 167 18.73 -2.86 -3.60
N LEU A 168 18.06 -4.01 -3.46
CA LEU A 168 18.72 -5.30 -3.23
C LEU A 168 19.62 -5.71 -4.40
N GLY A 169 19.20 -5.45 -5.65
CA GLY A 169 20.00 -5.67 -6.84
C GLY A 169 21.29 -4.83 -6.88
N MET A 170 21.30 -3.69 -6.18
CA MET A 170 22.47 -2.86 -5.93
C MET A 170 23.16 -3.16 -4.60
N GLU A 171 22.74 -4.18 -3.86
CA GLU A 171 23.25 -4.53 -2.53
C GLU A 171 23.17 -3.36 -1.53
N LEU A 172 22.13 -2.54 -1.68
CA LEU A 172 21.75 -1.50 -0.74
C LEU A 172 20.74 -2.04 0.29
N PRO A 173 20.54 -1.33 1.42
CA PRO A 173 19.39 -1.59 2.29
C PRO A 173 18.08 -1.56 1.50
N GLU A 174 17.17 -2.47 1.84
CA GLU A 174 15.95 -2.73 1.07
C GLU A 174 15.09 -1.47 0.84
N GLU A 175 15.02 -0.59 1.84
CA GLU A 175 14.22 0.64 1.79
C GLU A 175 14.94 1.85 1.18
N ALA A 176 16.18 1.71 0.69
CA ALA A 176 17.00 2.84 0.24
C ALA A 176 16.30 3.71 -0.82
N PHE A 177 15.64 3.07 -1.79
CA PHE A 177 14.87 3.79 -2.79
C PHE A 177 13.44 4.12 -2.33
N VAL A 178 12.81 3.30 -1.48
CA VAL A 178 11.47 3.57 -0.96
C VAL A 178 11.45 4.88 -0.17
N ASN A 179 12.48 5.11 0.65
CA ASN A 179 12.59 6.28 1.53
C ASN A 179 12.71 7.62 0.81
N ILE A 180 13.01 7.62 -0.49
CA ILE A 180 13.10 8.83 -1.32
C ILE A 180 11.92 8.96 -2.31
N HIS A 181 10.89 8.14 -2.15
CA HIS A 181 9.65 8.16 -2.96
C HIS A 181 8.43 8.26 -2.04
N GLY A 182 8.26 9.36 -1.33
CA GLY A 182 7.14 9.56 -0.42
C GLY A 182 5.83 9.85 -1.17
N PHE A 183 4.76 9.13 -0.84
CA PHE A 183 3.45 9.38 -1.45
C PHE A 183 2.91 10.79 -1.13
N ASP A 184 3.15 11.30 0.08
CA ASP A 184 2.69 12.62 0.51
C ASP A 184 3.77 13.71 0.46
N SER A 185 5.01 13.35 0.12
CA SER A 185 6.12 14.28 0.00
C SER A 185 5.89 15.33 -1.09
N ARG A 186 6.64 16.44 -1.04
CA ARG A 186 6.63 17.39 -2.15
C ARG A 186 7.25 16.73 -3.39
N GLY A 187 6.54 16.73 -4.50
CA GLY A 187 6.97 16.03 -5.71
C GLY A 187 5.97 16.15 -6.86
N GLU A 188 6.33 15.59 -8.01
CA GLU A 188 5.45 15.56 -9.19
C GLU A 188 5.32 14.15 -9.78
N THR A 189 5.28 13.12 -8.93
CA THR A 189 4.78 11.81 -9.34
C THR A 189 3.30 11.93 -9.73
N TYR A 190 2.90 11.36 -10.86
CA TYR A 190 1.55 11.51 -11.42
C TYR A 190 1.01 10.23 -12.08
N VAL A 191 -0.31 10.12 -12.08
CA VAL A 191 -1.05 9.27 -13.01
C VAL A 191 -1.19 10.02 -14.33
N ARG A 192 -0.94 9.34 -15.44
CA ARG A 192 -1.20 9.88 -16.79
C ARG A 192 -2.16 8.95 -17.51
N PHE A 193 -3.23 9.54 -18.01
CA PHE A 193 -4.03 8.95 -19.08
C PHE A 193 -3.63 9.60 -20.39
N MET A 194 -3.57 8.82 -21.46
CA MET A 194 -3.04 9.26 -22.74
C MET A 194 -3.77 8.56 -23.88
N LYS A 195 -4.09 9.29 -24.95
CA LYS A 195 -4.73 8.75 -26.15
C LYS A 195 -4.00 9.20 -27.41
N TYR A 196 -3.56 8.23 -28.21
CA TYR A 196 -3.06 8.47 -29.56
C TYR A 196 -4.19 8.27 -30.57
N TYR A 197 -4.24 9.16 -31.55
CA TYR A 197 -5.16 9.09 -32.67
C TYR A 197 -4.40 8.78 -33.96
N PRO A 198 -5.00 8.02 -34.89
CA PRO A 198 -4.42 7.78 -36.22
C PRO A 198 -4.08 9.08 -36.94
N ARG A 199 -3.00 9.05 -37.74
CA ARG A 199 -2.61 10.12 -38.65
C ARG A 199 -2.98 9.77 -40.08
N THR A 200 -3.05 10.78 -40.93
CA THR A 200 -3.19 10.60 -42.39
C THR A 200 -1.93 9.96 -42.97
N GLU A 201 -2.06 9.24 -44.10
CA GLU A 201 -0.90 8.63 -44.79
C GLU A 201 0.17 9.68 -45.16
N GLU A 202 -0.25 10.90 -45.49
CA GLU A 202 0.65 12.01 -45.77
C GLU A 202 1.47 12.42 -44.54
N GLU A 203 0.84 12.57 -43.38
CA GLU A 203 1.52 12.88 -42.12
C GLU A 203 2.46 11.75 -41.70
N GLU A 204 2.05 10.49 -41.89
CA GLU A 204 2.86 9.31 -41.56
C GLU A 204 4.12 9.25 -42.44
N SER A 205 3.97 9.46 -43.75
CA SER A 205 5.09 9.56 -44.69
C SER A 205 6.03 10.71 -44.32
N LYS A 206 5.50 11.89 -43.98
CA LYS A 206 6.30 13.06 -43.54
C LYS A 206 7.07 12.82 -42.24
N THR A 207 6.63 11.89 -41.39
CA THR A 207 7.21 11.62 -40.07
C THR A 207 7.89 10.26 -39.97
N ASN A 208 8.06 9.55 -41.09
CA ASN A 208 8.57 8.17 -41.13
C ASN A 208 7.84 7.25 -40.15
N ASN A 209 6.53 7.41 -40.03
CA ASN A 209 5.67 6.64 -39.13
C ASN A 209 6.02 6.79 -37.63
N VAL A 210 6.79 7.81 -37.22
CA VAL A 210 7.17 8.01 -35.82
C VAL A 210 6.18 8.97 -35.16
N TRP A 211 5.50 8.47 -34.13
CA TRP A 211 4.51 9.22 -33.38
C TRP A 211 5.13 10.03 -32.24
N LEU A 212 6.16 9.47 -31.61
CA LEU A 212 6.96 10.10 -30.56
C LEU A 212 8.42 9.66 -30.73
N LYS A 213 9.35 10.63 -30.83
CA LYS A 213 10.79 10.38 -31.04
C LYS A 213 11.40 9.50 -29.96
N GLY A 214 12.54 8.88 -30.27
CA GLY A 214 13.33 8.13 -29.30
C GLY A 214 13.78 9.02 -28.15
N HIS A 215 13.33 8.69 -26.94
CA HIS A 215 13.61 9.43 -25.71
C HIS A 215 13.74 8.49 -24.51
N THR A 216 14.21 9.03 -23.40
CA THR A 216 14.13 8.40 -22.08
C THR A 216 13.07 9.10 -21.24
N ASP A 217 12.45 8.35 -20.32
CA ASP A 217 11.67 8.96 -19.25
C ASP A 217 12.59 9.66 -18.26
N PHE A 218 12.16 10.80 -17.73
CA PHE A 218 13.00 11.61 -16.84
C PHE A 218 12.91 11.23 -15.35
N GLY A 219 11.88 10.47 -14.96
CA GLY A 219 11.66 10.00 -13.58
C GLY A 219 12.54 8.81 -13.20
N THR A 220 12.15 8.09 -12.14
CA THR A 220 12.86 6.88 -11.68
C THR A 220 12.30 5.63 -12.32
N ILE A 221 11.00 5.38 -12.17
CA ILE A 221 10.30 4.21 -12.70
C ILE A 221 9.01 4.65 -13.38
N THR A 222 8.79 4.13 -14.58
CA THR A 222 7.51 4.26 -15.28
C THR A 222 6.79 2.92 -15.21
N ILE A 223 5.52 2.95 -14.81
CA ILE A 223 4.62 1.79 -14.81
C ILE A 223 3.56 2.04 -15.87
N LEU A 224 3.60 1.29 -16.97
CA LEU A 224 2.63 1.35 -18.06
C LEU A 224 1.73 0.11 -18.00
N TRP A 225 0.42 0.32 -17.94
CA TRP A 225 -0.55 -0.78 -17.99
C TRP A 225 -0.70 -1.29 -19.42
N SER A 226 -0.50 -2.60 -19.61
CA SER A 226 -0.46 -3.17 -20.95
C SER A 226 -1.81 -3.08 -21.66
N GLN A 227 -1.77 -2.74 -22.95
CA GLN A 227 -2.95 -2.64 -23.81
C GLN A 227 -2.63 -3.15 -25.22
N PRO A 228 -3.62 -3.57 -26.03
CA PRO A 228 -3.37 -4.39 -27.21
C PRO A 228 -2.77 -3.70 -28.44
N VAL A 229 -2.88 -2.36 -28.58
CA VAL A 229 -2.36 -1.65 -29.76
C VAL A 229 -0.84 -1.58 -29.71
N SER A 230 -0.16 -2.33 -30.57
CA SER A 230 1.30 -2.39 -30.65
C SER A 230 1.83 -1.12 -31.32
N ALA A 231 2.59 -0.33 -30.57
CA ALA A 231 3.13 0.96 -31.04
C ALA A 231 4.42 1.36 -30.32
N LEU A 232 4.64 0.86 -29.10
CA LEU A 232 5.82 1.13 -28.30
C LEU A 232 6.98 0.25 -28.79
N GLN A 233 8.12 0.88 -29.05
CA GLN A 233 9.38 0.21 -29.35
C GLN A 233 10.47 0.66 -28.39
N ILE A 234 11.35 -0.26 -28.02
CA ILE A 234 12.56 0.01 -27.26
C ILE A 234 13.79 -0.18 -28.13
N LEU A 235 14.83 0.61 -27.90
CA LEU A 235 16.12 0.40 -28.53
C LEU A 235 16.89 -0.66 -27.73
N SER A 236 17.03 -1.84 -28.32
CA SER A 236 17.70 -2.98 -27.70
C SER A 236 19.23 -2.78 -27.65
N PRO A 237 19.96 -3.53 -26.79
CA PRO A 237 21.42 -3.39 -26.65
C PRO A 237 22.21 -3.64 -27.94
N ASP A 238 21.64 -4.39 -28.87
CA ASP A 238 22.20 -4.66 -30.20
C ASP A 238 22.06 -3.50 -31.20
N GLY A 239 21.40 -2.41 -30.79
CA GLY A 239 21.15 -1.22 -31.62
C GLY A 239 19.87 -1.28 -32.45
N ASN A 240 19.06 -2.33 -32.29
CA ASN A 240 17.83 -2.53 -33.06
C ASN A 240 16.59 -2.10 -32.28
N TRP A 241 15.60 -1.56 -32.99
CA TRP A 241 14.30 -1.25 -32.41
C TRP A 241 13.45 -2.51 -32.31
N ARG A 242 12.95 -2.83 -31.11
CA ARG A 242 12.08 -3.98 -30.87
C ARG A 242 10.75 -3.57 -30.27
N TRP A 243 9.69 -4.26 -30.67
CA TRP A 243 8.32 -4.00 -30.24
C TRP A 243 8.07 -4.55 -28.84
N ILE A 244 7.29 -3.83 -28.05
CA ILE A 244 6.77 -4.32 -26.78
C ILE A 244 5.48 -5.09 -27.03
N ARG A 245 5.46 -6.36 -26.64
CA ARG A 245 4.32 -7.26 -26.78
C ARG A 245 3.24 -6.93 -25.74
N HIS A 246 1.99 -6.99 -26.17
CA HIS A 246 0.88 -6.98 -25.22
C HIS A 246 0.79 -8.33 -24.48
N ILE A 247 0.74 -8.27 -23.15
CA ILE A 247 0.43 -9.41 -22.29
C ILE A 247 -0.79 -8.98 -21.47
N ASP A 248 -1.86 -9.79 -21.52
CA ASP A 248 -3.10 -9.47 -20.82
C ASP A 248 -2.86 -9.32 -19.32
N ASN A 249 -3.41 -8.27 -18.74
CA ASN A 249 -3.25 -7.89 -17.32
C ASN A 249 -1.78 -7.86 -16.82
N ALA A 250 -0.83 -7.49 -17.69
CA ALA A 250 0.55 -7.22 -17.30
C ALA A 250 0.84 -5.71 -17.27
N LEU A 251 1.93 -5.35 -16.59
CA LEU A 251 2.52 -4.03 -16.63
C LEU A 251 3.83 -4.08 -17.42
N VAL A 252 4.10 -3.05 -18.20
CA VAL A 252 5.40 -2.78 -18.81
C VAL A 252 6.09 -1.75 -17.92
N VAL A 253 7.25 -2.10 -17.38
CA VAL A 253 7.97 -1.26 -16.41
C VAL A 253 9.35 -0.93 -16.94
N ASN A 254 9.74 0.35 -16.87
CA ASN A 254 11.08 0.80 -17.23
C ASN A 254 11.70 1.75 -16.21
N ALA A 255 13.02 1.79 -16.21
CA ALA A 255 13.80 2.81 -15.51
C ALA A 255 13.92 4.08 -16.36
N GLY A 256 13.89 5.23 -15.68
CA GLY A 256 14.13 6.55 -16.27
C GLY A 256 15.47 7.14 -15.84
N ASP A 257 15.73 8.37 -16.29
CA ASP A 257 16.98 9.08 -16.08
C ASP A 257 17.32 9.21 -14.60
N ALA A 258 16.36 9.57 -13.74
CA ALA A 258 16.62 9.74 -12.32
C ALA A 258 17.13 8.44 -11.69
N MET A 259 16.60 7.28 -12.08
CA MET A 259 17.14 5.99 -11.63
C MET A 259 18.53 5.71 -12.21
N GLU A 260 18.81 6.12 -13.46
CA GLU A 260 20.15 6.04 -14.03
C GLU A 260 21.16 6.93 -13.28
N PHE A 261 20.77 8.15 -12.86
CA PHE A 261 21.59 9.03 -12.02
C PHE A 261 21.90 8.36 -10.67
N LEU A 262 20.85 7.95 -9.95
CA LEU A 262 20.97 7.37 -8.61
C LEU A 262 21.74 6.04 -8.62
N SER A 263 21.66 5.29 -9.71
CA SER A 263 22.40 4.03 -9.87
C SER A 263 23.76 4.20 -10.56
N GLY A 264 24.20 5.43 -10.87
CA GLY A 264 25.49 5.66 -11.54
C GLY A 264 25.63 4.92 -12.88
N GLY A 265 24.53 4.82 -13.63
CA GLY A 265 24.48 4.09 -14.90
C GLY A 265 24.37 2.57 -14.77
N PHE A 266 24.20 2.03 -13.56
CA PHE A 266 24.03 0.60 -13.33
C PHE A 266 22.69 0.10 -13.87
N TYR A 267 21.59 0.78 -13.57
CA TYR A 267 20.30 0.58 -14.25
C TYR A 267 20.16 1.54 -15.43
N LYS A 268 19.63 1.05 -16.55
CA LYS A 268 19.62 1.80 -17.81
C LYS A 268 18.30 2.51 -18.01
N ALA A 269 18.38 3.83 -18.24
CA ALA A 269 17.29 4.57 -18.85
C ALA A 269 17.26 4.23 -20.35
N THR A 270 16.38 3.31 -20.73
CA THR A 270 16.35 2.80 -22.09
C THR A 270 15.57 3.72 -23.02
N ILE A 271 16.19 4.03 -24.15
CA ILE A 271 15.60 4.83 -25.20
C ILE A 271 14.42 4.06 -25.79
N HIS A 272 13.26 4.70 -25.84
CA HIS A 272 12.06 4.13 -26.41
C HIS A 272 11.31 5.17 -27.25
N ARG A 273 10.50 4.70 -28.18
CA ARG A 273 9.73 5.53 -29.11
C ARG A 273 8.33 4.96 -29.31
N VAL A 274 7.45 5.79 -29.87
CA VAL A 274 6.13 5.34 -30.32
C VAL A 274 6.05 5.51 -31.82
N VAL A 275 5.63 4.46 -32.52
CA VAL A 275 5.48 4.43 -33.98
C VAL A 275 4.04 4.12 -34.37
N GLN A 276 3.73 4.28 -35.65
CA GLN A 276 2.48 3.83 -36.23
C GLN A 276 2.25 2.34 -35.93
N PRO A 277 1.03 1.96 -35.51
CA PRO A 277 0.67 0.56 -35.31
C PRO A 277 0.82 -0.31 -36.58
N PRO A 278 0.92 -1.65 -36.42
CA PRO A 278 0.85 -2.59 -37.53
C PRO A 278 -0.43 -2.41 -38.36
N ALA A 279 -0.41 -2.92 -39.60
CA ALA A 279 -1.46 -2.67 -40.60
C ALA A 279 -2.87 -2.99 -40.09
N ASP A 280 -3.03 -4.09 -39.36
CA ASP A 280 -4.28 -4.54 -38.74
C ASP A 280 -4.77 -3.66 -37.57
N GLN A 281 -3.92 -2.76 -37.07
CA GLN A 281 -4.23 -1.88 -35.95
C GLN A 281 -4.24 -0.37 -36.28
N ARG A 282 -3.84 0.05 -37.49
CA ARG A 282 -3.69 1.48 -37.88
C ARG A 282 -4.95 2.33 -37.68
N GLY A 283 -6.13 1.73 -37.77
CA GLY A 283 -7.41 2.43 -37.61
C GLY A 283 -7.84 2.67 -36.16
N TYR A 284 -7.18 2.06 -35.18
CA TYR A 284 -7.58 2.15 -33.78
C TYR A 284 -6.88 3.31 -33.06
N THR A 285 -7.58 3.89 -32.08
CA THR A 285 -6.96 4.77 -31.08
C THR A 285 -6.27 3.94 -30.00
N ARG A 286 -5.13 4.42 -29.50
CA ARG A 286 -4.39 3.76 -28.41
C ARG A 286 -4.57 4.55 -27.12
N VAL A 287 -5.33 4.00 -26.16
CA VAL A 287 -5.47 4.53 -24.80
C VAL A 287 -4.40 3.90 -23.91
N GLY A 288 -3.72 4.69 -23.09
CA GLY A 288 -2.75 4.20 -22.12
C GLY A 288 -2.98 4.80 -20.74
N ALA A 289 -2.75 3.97 -19.72
CA ALA A 289 -2.74 4.35 -18.32
C ALA A 289 -1.34 4.13 -17.75
N PHE A 290 -0.79 5.17 -17.12
CA PHE A 290 0.59 5.20 -16.66
C PHE A 290 0.67 5.75 -15.24
N TYR A 291 1.65 5.27 -14.49
CA TYR A 291 2.11 5.88 -13.26
C TYR A 291 3.60 6.22 -13.41
N PHE A 292 3.92 7.52 -13.41
CA PHE A 292 5.29 8.01 -13.55
C PHE A 292 5.83 8.35 -12.18
N ALA A 293 6.70 7.49 -11.64
CA ALA A 293 7.35 7.71 -10.36
C ALA A 293 8.58 8.60 -10.49
N MET A 294 8.69 9.52 -9.55
CA MET A 294 9.86 10.38 -9.33
C MET A 294 10.20 10.32 -7.85
N THR A 295 11.46 10.62 -7.53
CA THR A 295 11.82 10.88 -6.14
C THR A 295 11.14 12.14 -5.62
N ASP A 296 11.26 12.35 -4.31
CA ASP A 296 10.91 13.62 -3.68
C ASP A 296 11.71 14.78 -4.32
N ASP A 297 11.10 15.96 -4.39
CA ASP A 297 11.57 17.10 -5.20
C ASP A 297 12.97 17.57 -4.81
N ASP A 298 13.32 17.49 -3.52
CA ASP A 298 14.56 17.96 -2.92
C ASP A 298 15.71 16.95 -3.03
N VAL A 299 15.42 15.72 -3.46
CA VAL A 299 16.44 14.68 -3.65
C VAL A 299 17.41 15.11 -4.75
N LYS A 300 18.69 15.16 -4.40
CA LYS A 300 19.78 15.41 -5.35
C LYS A 300 20.05 14.15 -6.17
N LEU A 301 20.10 14.27 -7.49
CA LEU A 301 20.30 13.14 -8.41
C LEU A 301 21.78 12.76 -8.51
N VAL A 302 22.32 12.22 -7.42
CA VAL A 302 23.69 11.71 -7.30
C VAL A 302 23.69 10.19 -7.13
N PRO A 303 24.72 9.47 -7.62
CA PRO A 303 24.80 8.03 -7.42
C PRO A 303 24.88 7.64 -5.94
N PHE A 304 24.21 6.55 -5.55
CA PHE A 304 24.37 5.87 -4.26
C PHE A 304 25.74 5.17 -4.19
N ALA A 305 26.81 5.97 -4.06
CA ALA A 305 28.19 5.52 -4.17
C ALA A 305 28.63 4.51 -3.09
N GLU A 306 27.88 4.41 -2.00
CA GLU A 306 28.03 3.42 -0.94
C GLU A 306 27.64 2.00 -1.38
N SER A 307 26.88 1.85 -2.49
CA SER A 307 26.46 0.55 -3.01
C SER A 307 27.68 -0.32 -3.35
N PRO A 308 27.80 -1.52 -2.74
CA PRO A 308 28.87 -2.46 -3.09
C PRO A 308 28.79 -2.91 -4.55
N ALA A 309 27.57 -3.09 -5.09
CA ALA A 309 27.39 -3.46 -6.50
C ALA A 309 27.88 -2.36 -7.44
N LEU A 310 27.65 -1.08 -7.12
CA LEU A 310 28.18 0.03 -7.90
C LEU A 310 29.70 0.14 -7.81
N GLN A 311 30.26 -0.05 -6.61
CA GLN A 311 31.71 -0.03 -6.44
C GLN A 311 32.41 -1.12 -7.27
N ARG A 312 31.78 -2.30 -7.40
CA ARG A 312 32.29 -3.37 -8.27
C ARG A 312 32.06 -3.12 -9.77
N ALA A 313 30.92 -2.56 -10.14
CA ALA A 313 30.56 -2.32 -11.55
C ALA A 313 31.20 -1.05 -12.14
N GLY A 314 31.62 -0.11 -11.29
CA GLY A 314 32.05 1.23 -11.66
C GLY A 314 30.88 2.21 -11.72
N ILE A 315 31.10 3.42 -11.21
CA ILE A 315 30.10 4.50 -11.19
C ILE A 315 30.31 5.41 -12.39
N VAL A 316 29.30 5.50 -13.26
CA VAL A 316 29.26 6.45 -14.38
C VAL A 316 28.44 7.67 -13.98
N ARG A 317 29.12 8.78 -13.74
CA ARG A 317 28.49 10.07 -13.41
C ARG A 317 28.09 10.82 -14.69
N LYS A 318 26.89 11.40 -14.70
CA LYS A 318 26.41 12.27 -15.78
C LYS A 318 26.96 13.70 -15.68
N CYS A 319 27.24 14.16 -14.45
CA CYS A 319 27.87 15.43 -14.12
C CYS A 319 28.61 15.30 -12.78
N ALA A 320 29.36 16.32 -12.36
CA ALA A 320 29.98 16.33 -11.04
C ALA A 320 28.90 16.36 -9.94
N ASP A 321 29.11 15.64 -8.84
CA ASP A 321 28.11 15.50 -7.75
C ASP A 321 27.73 16.86 -7.14
N ALA A 322 28.62 17.86 -7.18
CA ALA A 322 28.36 19.23 -6.76
C ALA A 322 27.31 19.92 -7.66
N ASP A 323 27.35 19.65 -8.96
CA ASP A 323 26.53 20.27 -10.00
C ASP A 323 25.26 19.45 -10.32
N ALA A 324 25.09 18.27 -9.71
CA ALA A 324 23.93 17.43 -9.93
C ALA A 324 22.62 18.15 -9.54
N PRO A 325 21.59 18.14 -10.41
CA PRO A 325 20.34 18.79 -10.11
C PRO A 325 19.56 18.03 -9.03
N THR A 326 18.69 18.75 -8.34
CA THR A 326 17.57 18.14 -7.61
C THR A 326 16.55 17.54 -8.58
N MET A 327 15.71 16.63 -8.11
CA MET A 327 14.61 16.08 -8.91
C MET A 327 13.69 17.18 -9.43
N GLU A 328 13.38 18.21 -8.63
CA GLU A 328 12.58 19.36 -9.06
C GLU A 328 13.23 20.11 -10.23
N GLN A 329 14.52 20.44 -10.12
CA GLN A 329 15.26 21.12 -11.18
C GLN A 329 15.30 20.28 -12.45
N TRP A 330 15.58 18.98 -12.31
CA TRP A 330 15.65 18.04 -13.43
C TRP A 330 14.33 17.92 -14.18
N ARG A 331 13.23 17.61 -13.47
CA ARG A 331 11.91 17.42 -14.09
C ARG A 331 11.38 18.70 -14.74
N LYS A 332 11.58 19.86 -14.11
CA LYS A 332 11.14 21.15 -14.67
C LYS A 332 11.94 21.49 -15.92
N GLY A 333 13.26 21.32 -15.86
CA GLY A 333 14.15 21.52 -17.01
C GLY A 333 13.77 20.65 -18.19
N ARG A 334 13.59 19.34 -17.96
CA ARG A 334 13.17 18.37 -18.99
C ARG A 334 11.80 18.69 -19.59
N THR A 335 10.83 19.05 -18.75
CA THR A 335 9.46 19.33 -19.19
C THR A 335 9.37 20.62 -20.00
N SER A 336 10.05 21.68 -19.57
CA SER A 336 10.05 22.97 -20.27
C SER A 336 10.83 22.93 -21.58
N ALA A 337 11.95 22.19 -21.64
CA ALA A 337 12.78 22.12 -22.84
C ALA A 337 12.12 21.32 -23.98
N TYR A 338 11.29 20.33 -23.65
CA TYR A 338 10.74 19.40 -24.64
C TYR A 338 9.95 20.11 -25.75
N GLY A 339 10.44 20.01 -26.98
CA GLY A 339 9.84 20.65 -28.16
C GLY A 339 10.02 22.18 -28.21
N GLN A 340 10.92 22.75 -27.42
CA GLN A 340 11.34 24.16 -27.50
C GLN A 340 12.82 24.34 -27.82
N SER A 341 13.68 23.44 -27.34
CA SER A 341 15.12 23.52 -27.54
C SER A 341 15.50 23.25 -29.00
N GLU A 342 16.37 24.09 -29.54
CA GLU A 342 17.10 23.75 -30.76
C GLU A 342 18.05 22.59 -30.44
N LEU A 343 17.69 21.39 -30.87
CA LEU A 343 18.52 20.21 -30.71
C LEU A 343 19.77 20.36 -31.58
N LYS A 344 20.95 20.28 -30.96
CA LYS A 344 22.22 20.32 -31.70
C LYS A 344 22.48 18.95 -32.28
N ARG A 345 22.48 18.86 -33.62
CA ARG A 345 22.83 17.62 -34.32
C ARG A 345 24.29 17.26 -34.03
N LYS A 346 24.52 16.12 -33.38
CA LYS A 346 25.86 15.58 -33.13
C LYS A 346 26.34 14.74 -34.30
N ASP A 347 25.45 13.91 -34.83
CA ASP A 347 25.71 13.03 -35.98
C ASP A 347 24.40 12.74 -36.74
N GLU A 348 24.39 11.75 -37.62
CA GLU A 348 23.19 11.42 -38.41
C GLU A 348 22.04 10.85 -37.59
N VAL A 349 22.33 10.31 -36.39
CA VAL A 349 21.42 9.51 -35.57
C VAL A 349 21.06 10.23 -34.28
N VAL A 350 21.95 11.07 -33.73
CA VAL A 350 21.81 11.67 -32.40
C VAL A 350 21.74 13.19 -32.48
N GLU A 351 20.72 13.74 -31.84
CA GLU A 351 20.57 15.16 -31.52
C GLU A 351 20.76 15.34 -30.01
N GLU A 352 21.48 16.38 -29.58
CA GLU A 352 21.78 16.63 -28.17
C GLU A 352 21.24 17.99 -27.72
N GLU A 353 20.78 18.05 -26.49
CA GLU A 353 20.50 19.29 -25.76
C GLU A 353 21.17 19.26 -24.38
N VAL A 354 21.40 20.42 -23.79
CA VAL A 354 21.98 20.51 -22.43
C VAL A 354 20.92 21.10 -21.50
N ILE A 355 20.53 20.32 -20.49
CA ILE A 355 19.55 20.71 -19.48
C ILE A 355 20.21 20.63 -18.11
N ASN A 356 20.25 21.74 -17.39
CA ASN A 356 20.94 21.86 -16.10
C ASN A 356 22.38 21.33 -16.13
N GLY A 357 23.12 21.61 -17.22
CA GLY A 357 24.51 21.16 -17.39
C GLY A 357 24.66 19.69 -17.79
N VAL A 358 23.57 18.93 -17.96
CA VAL A 358 23.60 17.52 -18.37
C VAL A 358 23.18 17.39 -19.84
N VAL A 359 23.95 16.61 -20.61
CA VAL A 359 23.63 16.30 -22.01
C VAL A 359 22.50 15.27 -22.08
N VAL A 360 21.41 15.65 -22.73
CA VAL A 360 20.27 14.80 -23.06
C VAL A 360 20.33 14.46 -24.55
N LYS A 361 20.18 13.17 -24.87
CA LYS A 361 20.23 12.66 -26.24
C LYS A 361 18.83 12.35 -26.75
N HIS A 362 18.59 12.73 -27.99
CA HIS A 362 17.41 12.44 -28.78
C HIS A 362 17.85 11.66 -30.01
N TYR A 363 17.11 10.63 -30.38
CA TYR A 363 17.48 9.76 -31.50
C TYR A 363 16.56 10.04 -32.70
N ASN A 364 17.19 10.38 -33.83
CA ASN A 364 16.55 10.94 -35.00
C ASN A 364 16.00 9.88 -35.97
N TYR A 365 15.13 10.32 -36.87
CA TYR A 365 14.24 9.54 -37.73
C TYR A 365 14.91 8.64 -38.80
N TYR A 366 16.21 8.74 -39.06
CA TYR A 366 16.77 8.45 -40.39
C TYR A 366 17.72 7.24 -40.53
N ALA A 367 18.12 6.54 -39.47
CA ALA A 367 19.11 5.46 -39.62
C ALA A 367 18.88 4.29 -38.66
N GLU A 368 19.10 3.08 -39.18
CA GLU A 368 19.54 1.94 -38.37
C GLU A 368 20.83 2.35 -37.65
N ILE A 369 20.89 2.15 -36.34
CA ILE A 369 22.02 2.61 -35.53
C ILE A 369 23.25 1.74 -35.87
N PRO A 370 24.35 2.31 -36.37
CA PRO A 370 25.54 1.52 -36.68
C PRO A 370 26.08 0.87 -35.39
N ARG A 371 26.46 -0.41 -35.46
CA ARG A 371 26.98 -1.25 -34.35
C ARG A 371 28.15 -0.65 -33.54
N GLN A 372 28.74 0.46 -33.98
CA GLN A 372 29.94 1.08 -33.38
C GLN A 372 29.68 2.33 -32.54
N ALA A 373 28.44 2.82 -32.41
CA ALA A 373 28.16 4.03 -31.62
C ALA A 373 27.93 3.78 -30.12
N SER A 374 27.90 2.51 -29.67
CA SER A 374 27.66 2.16 -28.27
C SER A 374 28.86 1.42 -27.65
N TYR A 375 29.37 2.00 -26.56
CA TYR A 375 30.31 1.41 -25.59
C TYR A 375 31.81 1.37 -25.93
N GLY A 376 32.49 2.49 -25.69
CA GLY A 376 33.87 2.46 -25.20
C GLY A 376 33.88 2.37 -23.67
N LEU A 377 33.82 1.16 -23.11
CA LEU A 377 34.23 0.79 -21.72
C LEU A 377 33.82 -0.65 -21.36
N VAL A 378 34.21 -1.64 -22.17
CA VAL A 378 34.35 -3.03 -21.69
C VAL A 378 35.60 -3.64 -22.36
N ALA A 379 36.76 -3.17 -21.95
CA ALA A 379 38.02 -3.82 -22.29
C ALA A 379 38.91 -3.81 -21.06
N ARG A 380 38.71 -4.81 -20.18
CA ARG A 380 39.71 -5.45 -19.30
C ARG A 380 39.00 -6.42 -18.36
N SER A 381 38.88 -7.67 -18.81
CA SER A 381 38.85 -8.92 -18.01
C SER A 381 38.14 -10.04 -18.80
N ARG A 382 38.70 -10.37 -19.96
CA ARG A 382 38.46 -11.66 -20.64
C ARG A 382 39.80 -12.32 -20.90
N GLU A 383 40.50 -12.63 -19.82
CA GLU A 383 41.63 -13.57 -19.80
C GLU A 383 41.52 -14.37 -18.51
N ALA A 384 40.71 -15.42 -18.57
CA ALA A 384 40.79 -16.65 -17.77
C ALA A 384 39.45 -17.36 -17.95
N PHE A 385 39.36 -18.20 -18.99
CA PHE A 385 38.57 -19.44 -19.08
C PHE A 385 38.54 -19.86 -20.55
N GLU A 386 39.71 -20.24 -21.07
CA GLU A 386 39.83 -21.13 -22.23
C GLU A 386 40.50 -22.42 -21.73
N LEU A 387 39.79 -23.54 -21.93
CA LEU A 387 40.22 -24.95 -22.02
C LEU A 387 38.92 -25.75 -21.83
N THR A 388 38.28 -26.36 -22.82
CA THR A 388 38.82 -27.26 -23.87
C THR A 388 37.90 -27.32 -25.10
N ARG A 389 38.51 -27.47 -26.30
CA ARG A 389 37.88 -27.51 -27.63
C ARG A 389 37.58 -28.94 -28.15
N THR A 390 36.38 -29.12 -28.74
CA THR A 390 36.00 -29.83 -30.02
C THR A 390 36.19 -31.37 -30.19
N PRO A 391 35.57 -32.09 -31.20
CA PRO A 391 34.73 -31.65 -32.36
C PRO A 391 33.46 -32.51 -32.75
N SER A 392 32.65 -31.94 -33.66
CA SER A 392 31.65 -32.41 -34.69
C SER A 392 31.48 -33.93 -35.03
N VAL A 393 30.39 -34.54 -35.58
CA VAL A 393 29.40 -34.27 -36.70
C VAL A 393 28.22 -35.36 -36.62
N PRO A 394 27.32 -35.65 -37.62
CA PRO A 394 25.98 -35.12 -38.03
C PRO A 394 24.73 -36.08 -37.87
N TRP A 395 23.57 -35.58 -38.34
CA TRP A 395 22.23 -36.19 -38.56
C TRP A 395 22.12 -37.43 -39.48
N ASN A 396 21.27 -38.42 -39.11
CA ASN A 396 20.14 -39.02 -39.87
C ASN A 396 19.80 -40.49 -39.48
N LEU A 397 18.55 -40.90 -39.80
CA LEU A 397 17.88 -42.23 -39.83
C LEU A 397 16.76 -42.34 -38.77
N LEU A 398 15.50 -42.74 -39.01
CA LEU A 398 14.72 -43.25 -40.15
C LEU A 398 13.22 -43.22 -39.73
N CYS A 399 12.29 -42.90 -40.63
CA CYS A 399 10.89 -43.37 -40.56
C CYS A 399 10.81 -44.76 -41.21
N PRO A 400 9.80 -45.61 -40.87
CA PRO A 400 8.56 -45.64 -41.67
C PRO A 400 7.26 -45.92 -40.87
N GLY A 401 6.10 -45.48 -41.39
CA GLY A 401 4.75 -45.97 -41.00
C GLY A 401 4.38 -47.27 -41.75
N PRO A 402 3.11 -47.62 -42.05
CA PRO A 402 1.77 -47.25 -41.51
C PRO A 402 0.88 -48.50 -41.16
N PHE A 403 -0.38 -48.36 -40.68
CA PHE A 403 -1.60 -49.16 -40.99
C PHE A 403 -2.77 -48.84 -40.01
N SER A 404 -4.01 -48.93 -40.50
CA SER A 404 -5.34 -48.58 -39.91
C SER A 404 -6.32 -49.74 -40.22
N PRO A 405 -7.61 -49.85 -39.81
CA PRO A 405 -8.41 -49.46 -38.61
C PRO A 405 -9.33 -50.59 -38.02
N ALA A 406 -10.09 -50.25 -36.95
CA ALA A 406 -11.41 -50.81 -36.48
C ALA A 406 -11.41 -52.06 -35.55
N PHE A 407 -12.25 -52.24 -34.50
CA PHE A 407 -13.65 -51.89 -34.20
C PHE A 407 -13.92 -51.69 -32.66
N PHE A 408 -14.86 -50.76 -32.32
CA PHE A 408 -15.88 -50.67 -31.23
C PHE A 408 -15.64 -51.28 -29.82
N GLY A 409 -15.97 -50.66 -28.67
CA GLY A 409 -16.62 -49.38 -28.33
C GLY A 409 -17.22 -49.47 -26.90
N VAL A 410 -17.16 -48.41 -26.08
CA VAL A 410 -18.12 -48.05 -24.99
C VAL A 410 -17.93 -46.55 -24.67
N ASP A 411 -19.04 -45.82 -24.55
CA ASP A 411 -19.18 -44.40 -24.17
C ASP A 411 -18.41 -43.98 -22.90
N ILE A 412 -17.72 -42.83 -22.98
CA ILE A 412 -17.45 -41.95 -21.82
C ILE A 412 -17.78 -40.52 -22.24
N GLN A 413 -18.69 -39.90 -21.49
CA GLN A 413 -19.15 -38.52 -21.64
C GLN A 413 -17.99 -37.50 -21.60
N PRO A 414 -18.12 -36.32 -22.25
CA PRO A 414 -17.14 -35.26 -22.15
C PRO A 414 -17.07 -34.74 -20.71
N SER A 415 -15.93 -34.99 -20.05
CA SER A 415 -15.57 -34.34 -18.80
C SER A 415 -15.46 -32.83 -19.03
N HIS A 416 -16.14 -32.09 -18.17
CA HIS A 416 -16.26 -30.64 -18.09
C HIS A 416 -14.96 -29.85 -18.38
N PRO A 417 -15.07 -28.64 -18.96
CA PRO A 417 -13.95 -27.70 -19.01
C PRO A 417 -13.46 -27.40 -17.59
N VAL A 418 -12.15 -27.38 -17.41
CA VAL A 418 -11.52 -26.91 -16.19
C VAL A 418 -11.73 -25.39 -16.15
N ASP A 419 -12.74 -24.97 -15.40
CA ASP A 419 -12.93 -23.58 -15.01
C ASP A 419 -11.67 -23.10 -14.26
N MET A 420 -10.99 -22.12 -14.83
CA MET A 420 -10.05 -21.28 -14.07
C MET A 420 -10.91 -20.44 -13.11
N PRO A 421 -10.80 -20.60 -11.78
CA PRO A 421 -11.66 -19.84 -10.87
C PRO A 421 -11.28 -18.37 -10.99
N ALA A 422 -12.24 -17.55 -11.42
CA ALA A 422 -12.22 -16.11 -11.14
C ALA A 422 -11.87 -15.93 -9.65
N THR A 423 -10.99 -14.98 -9.32
CA THR A 423 -10.75 -14.55 -7.93
C THR A 423 -12.03 -13.88 -7.42
N THR A 424 -13.00 -14.72 -7.09
CA THR A 424 -14.22 -14.36 -6.41
C THR A 424 -13.83 -13.98 -4.99
N ILE A 425 -14.29 -12.80 -4.54
CA ILE A 425 -14.24 -12.46 -3.12
C ILE A 425 -14.87 -13.66 -2.39
N PRO A 426 -14.15 -14.32 -1.47
CA PRO A 426 -14.68 -15.52 -0.83
C PRO A 426 -16.02 -15.20 -0.18
N SER A 427 -17.02 -16.04 -0.44
CA SER A 427 -18.32 -15.89 0.20
C SER A 427 -18.15 -16.13 1.71
N VAL A 428 -18.77 -15.27 2.51
CA VAL A 428 -18.84 -15.41 3.95
C VAL A 428 -20.30 -15.29 4.38
N PRO A 429 -20.78 -16.10 5.33
CA PRO A 429 -22.10 -15.92 5.90
C PRO A 429 -22.21 -14.53 6.55
N HIS A 430 -23.30 -13.83 6.26
CA HIS A 430 -23.55 -12.54 6.87
C HIS A 430 -23.81 -12.69 8.37
N TYR A 431 -23.02 -11.98 9.18
CA TYR A 431 -23.21 -11.87 10.61
C TYR A 431 -24.33 -10.88 10.89
N VAL A 432 -25.42 -11.36 11.48
CA VAL A 432 -26.54 -10.53 11.89
C VAL A 432 -26.33 -10.07 13.34
N PRO A 433 -26.00 -8.80 13.60
CA PRO A 433 -25.84 -8.31 14.96
C PRO A 433 -27.21 -8.24 15.66
N ALA A 434 -27.19 -8.25 16.99
CA ALA A 434 -28.37 -7.91 17.78
C ALA A 434 -28.82 -6.46 17.47
N PRO A 435 -30.12 -6.13 17.61
CA PRO A 435 -30.55 -4.75 17.50
C PRO A 435 -29.92 -3.88 18.62
N PRO A 436 -29.68 -2.58 18.38
CA PRO A 436 -29.28 -1.67 19.45
C PRO A 436 -30.30 -1.66 20.58
N THR A 437 -29.82 -1.53 21.83
CA THR A 437 -30.70 -1.50 23.01
C THR A 437 -31.63 -0.29 22.97
N LYS A 438 -32.84 -0.48 23.49
CA LYS A 438 -33.85 0.55 23.72
C LYS A 438 -33.89 0.99 25.19
N GLU A 439 -33.13 0.32 26.06
CA GLU A 439 -33.02 0.67 27.47
C GLU A 439 -32.31 2.03 27.64
N ASP A 440 -32.78 2.82 28.60
CA ASP A 440 -32.15 4.09 28.95
C ASP A 440 -31.03 3.84 29.98
N LEU A 441 -29.79 3.88 29.49
CA LEU A 441 -28.59 3.65 30.29
C LEU A 441 -27.85 4.95 30.57
N GLU A 442 -27.05 4.98 31.64
CA GLU A 442 -26.16 6.12 31.90
C GLU A 442 -24.99 6.11 30.89
N TRP A 443 -25.17 6.79 29.75
CA TRP A 443 -24.19 6.86 28.66
C TRP A 443 -23.02 7.79 28.98
N ALA A 444 -21.82 7.41 28.52
CA ALA A 444 -20.67 8.30 28.52
C ALA A 444 -20.81 9.35 27.41
N ASP A 445 -20.67 10.63 27.77
CA ASP A 445 -20.70 11.76 26.83
C ASP A 445 -19.31 11.97 26.21
N LEU A 446 -18.97 11.11 25.25
CA LEU A 446 -17.67 11.14 24.58
C LEU A 446 -17.70 12.05 23.34
N PRO A 447 -16.63 12.83 23.09
CA PRO A 447 -16.50 13.61 21.86
C PRO A 447 -16.52 12.74 20.61
N ILE A 448 -17.11 13.25 19.53
CA ILE A 448 -17.12 12.63 18.20
C ILE A 448 -16.15 13.39 17.30
N ILE A 449 -15.14 12.69 16.79
CA ILE A 449 -14.10 13.24 15.92
C ILE A 449 -14.35 12.82 14.48
N ASP A 450 -14.50 13.80 13.59
CA ASP A 450 -14.58 13.56 12.14
C ASP A 450 -13.17 13.44 11.55
N LEU A 451 -12.73 12.21 11.31
CA LEU A 451 -11.35 11.96 10.89
C LEU A 451 -11.05 12.44 9.46
N SER A 452 -12.07 12.63 8.62
CA SER A 452 -11.87 13.07 7.23
C SER A 452 -11.17 14.42 7.14
N LYS A 453 -11.33 15.27 8.16
CA LYS A 453 -10.67 16.57 8.29
C LYS A 453 -9.16 16.45 8.58
N ALA A 454 -8.68 15.32 9.10
CA ALA A 454 -7.25 15.15 9.42
C ALA A 454 -6.34 15.09 8.18
N SER A 455 -6.92 15.00 6.97
CA SER A 455 -6.19 14.96 5.71
C SER A 455 -5.47 16.28 5.37
N THR A 456 -5.89 17.42 5.93
CA THR A 456 -5.26 18.72 5.70
C THR A 456 -4.55 19.26 6.96
N PRO A 457 -3.51 20.10 6.81
CA PRO A 457 -2.88 20.76 7.96
C PRO A 457 -3.87 21.58 8.80
N GLU A 458 -4.80 22.29 8.15
CA GLU A 458 -5.81 23.12 8.81
C GLU A 458 -6.79 22.26 9.62
N GLY A 459 -7.25 21.15 9.04
CA GLY A 459 -8.13 20.23 9.76
C GLY A 459 -7.39 19.49 10.88
N ARG A 460 -6.10 19.17 10.73
CA ARG A 460 -5.29 18.68 11.86
C ARG A 460 -5.16 19.71 12.97
N ALA A 461 -4.99 20.99 12.63
CA ALA A 461 -4.95 22.07 13.61
C ALA A 461 -6.31 22.25 14.33
N GLU A 462 -7.42 22.08 13.62
CA GLU A 462 -8.79 22.10 14.19
C GLU A 462 -9.05 20.91 15.12
N LEU A 463 -8.63 19.71 14.72
CA LEU A 463 -8.93 18.47 15.45
C LEU A 463 -8.00 18.21 16.63
N ALA A 464 -6.72 18.63 16.57
CA ALA A 464 -5.75 18.32 17.60
C ALA A 464 -6.19 18.76 19.02
N PRO A 465 -6.78 19.96 19.24
CA PRO A 465 -7.33 20.33 20.54
C PRO A 465 -8.46 19.41 21.00
N GLN A 466 -9.35 19.00 20.09
CA GLN A 466 -10.50 18.14 20.40
C GLN A 466 -10.04 16.74 20.83
N VAL A 467 -9.12 16.14 20.06
CA VAL A 467 -8.52 14.84 20.39
C VAL A 467 -7.73 14.93 21.69
N ARG A 468 -6.95 15.99 21.88
CA ARG A 468 -6.18 16.24 23.11
C ARG A 468 -7.11 16.26 24.33
N ASP A 469 -8.17 17.05 24.27
CA ASP A 469 -9.07 17.25 25.40
C ASP A 469 -9.91 15.99 25.68
N ALA A 470 -10.32 15.26 24.64
CA ALA A 470 -10.98 13.96 24.78
C ALA A 470 -10.09 12.92 25.48
N MET A 471 -8.85 12.75 25.00
CA MET A 471 -7.91 11.77 25.56
C MET A 471 -7.35 12.15 26.93
N ARG A 472 -7.30 13.45 27.25
CA ARG A 472 -6.93 13.93 28.58
C ARG A 472 -8.07 13.77 29.59
N THR A 473 -9.30 14.01 29.18
CA THR A 473 -10.46 14.01 30.09
C THR A 473 -11.00 12.60 30.27
N PHE A 474 -11.32 11.92 29.18
CA PHE A 474 -11.98 10.62 29.20
C PHE A 474 -11.05 9.48 28.83
N GLY A 475 -9.94 9.73 28.14
CA GLY A 475 -9.09 8.68 27.56
C GLY A 475 -9.79 7.87 26.46
N PHE A 476 -10.96 8.34 26.00
CA PHE A 476 -11.85 7.71 25.03
C PHE A 476 -12.46 8.79 24.13
N MET A 477 -12.76 8.43 22.87
CA MET A 477 -13.52 9.24 21.92
C MET A 477 -14.22 8.35 20.90
N TYR A 478 -15.25 8.89 20.24
CA TYR A 478 -15.74 8.33 18.99
C TYR A 478 -14.99 8.92 17.80
N VAL A 479 -14.80 8.12 16.76
CA VAL A 479 -14.28 8.57 15.47
C VAL A 479 -15.22 8.13 14.36
N VAL A 480 -15.56 9.06 13.47
CA VAL A 480 -16.43 8.86 12.31
C VAL A 480 -15.74 9.34 11.04
N ASN A 481 -16.33 9.03 9.89
CA ASN A 481 -15.79 9.42 8.57
C ASN A 481 -14.33 8.99 8.38
N HIS A 482 -13.96 7.85 8.96
CA HIS A 482 -12.62 7.25 8.93
C HIS A 482 -12.31 6.56 7.59
N GLY A 483 -13.14 6.76 6.56
CA GLY A 483 -12.91 6.34 5.18
C GLY A 483 -13.33 4.91 4.83
N LEU A 484 -13.82 4.10 5.77
CA LEU A 484 -14.48 2.82 5.48
C LEU A 484 -16.00 2.98 5.50
N THR A 485 -16.66 2.37 4.52
CA THR A 485 -18.12 2.35 4.40
C THR A 485 -18.74 1.35 5.37
N GLN A 486 -20.02 1.56 5.69
CA GLN A 486 -20.81 0.62 6.50
C GLN A 486 -20.79 -0.81 5.92
N ALA A 487 -20.84 -0.97 4.59
CA ALA A 487 -20.79 -2.30 3.96
C ALA A 487 -19.43 -2.99 4.14
N GLN A 488 -18.32 -2.23 4.09
CA GLN A 488 -16.99 -2.77 4.39
C GLN A 488 -16.86 -3.16 5.86
N ASN A 489 -17.46 -2.37 6.77
CA ASN A 489 -17.54 -2.70 8.18
C ASN A 489 -18.31 -4.01 8.42
N GLU A 490 -19.52 -4.13 7.85
CA GLU A 490 -20.33 -5.36 7.90
C GLU A 490 -19.55 -6.57 7.38
N ARG A 491 -18.88 -6.44 6.23
CA ARG A 491 -18.06 -7.52 5.65
C ARG A 491 -16.93 -7.98 6.59
N ILE A 492 -16.34 -7.07 7.37
CA ILE A 492 -15.33 -7.43 8.36
C ILE A 492 -15.95 -8.13 9.57
N PHE A 493 -17.14 -7.74 10.01
CA PHE A 493 -17.88 -8.48 11.05
C PHE A 493 -18.28 -9.88 10.59
N ASP A 494 -18.65 -10.05 9.31
CA ASP A 494 -18.89 -11.35 8.72
C ASP A 494 -17.64 -12.25 8.83
N ILE A 495 -16.47 -11.71 8.48
CA ILE A 495 -15.18 -12.43 8.63
C ILE A 495 -14.87 -12.69 10.10
N ALA A 496 -15.11 -11.70 10.96
CA ALA A 496 -14.79 -11.78 12.37
C ALA A 496 -15.58 -12.88 13.08
N ASP A 497 -16.73 -13.29 12.55
CA ASP A 497 -17.51 -14.40 13.09
C ASP A 497 -16.95 -15.78 12.68
N VAL A 498 -16.24 -15.87 11.55
CA VAL A 498 -15.73 -17.14 10.98
C VAL A 498 -14.94 -17.99 11.99
N PRO A 499 -13.98 -17.45 12.78
CA PRO A 499 -13.26 -18.24 13.78
C PRO A 499 -14.18 -18.89 14.82
N PHE A 500 -15.35 -18.32 15.07
CA PHE A 500 -16.25 -18.77 16.12
C PHE A 500 -17.35 -19.67 15.61
N SER A 501 -17.86 -19.42 14.39
CA SER A 501 -19.00 -20.13 13.81
C SER A 501 -18.62 -21.25 12.84
N GLN A 502 -17.42 -21.22 12.26
CA GLN A 502 -17.04 -22.16 11.19
C GLN A 502 -15.80 -23.00 11.49
N VAL A 503 -15.06 -22.70 12.57
CA VAL A 503 -13.90 -23.51 12.98
C VAL A 503 -14.34 -24.54 14.02
N ALA A 504 -14.00 -25.81 13.80
CA ALA A 504 -14.35 -26.90 14.71
C ALA A 504 -13.54 -26.83 16.02
N GLU A 505 -14.13 -27.28 17.13
CA GLU A 505 -13.54 -27.15 18.48
C GLU A 505 -12.18 -27.84 18.63
N ASP A 506 -11.92 -28.93 17.91
CA ASP A 506 -10.63 -29.61 17.86
C ASP A 506 -9.58 -28.78 17.10
N GLU A 507 -9.94 -28.17 15.99
CA GLU A 507 -9.09 -27.23 15.25
C GLU A 507 -8.80 -25.98 16.11
N LYS A 508 -9.79 -25.42 16.80
CA LYS A 508 -9.58 -24.27 17.70
C LYS A 508 -8.50 -24.54 18.74
N LYS A 509 -8.45 -25.76 19.30
CA LYS A 509 -7.41 -26.17 20.26
C LYS A 509 -6.01 -26.20 19.65
N GLN A 510 -5.88 -26.60 18.39
CA GLN A 510 -4.59 -26.62 17.68
C GLN A 510 -4.00 -25.22 17.52
N PHE A 511 -4.87 -24.23 17.34
CA PHE A 511 -4.48 -22.83 17.20
C PHE A 511 -4.57 -22.05 18.52
N SER A 512 -4.71 -22.72 19.66
CA SER A 512 -4.67 -22.07 20.99
C SER A 512 -3.23 -21.95 21.48
N TYR A 513 -2.90 -20.80 22.08
CA TYR A 513 -1.59 -20.56 22.69
C TYR A 513 -1.69 -20.52 24.20
N ASP A 514 -0.65 -20.98 24.88
CA ASP A 514 -0.53 -20.78 26.32
C ASP A 514 -0.10 -19.32 26.60
N ILE A 515 -1.09 -18.44 26.68
CA ILE A 515 -0.92 -17.00 26.91
C ILE A 515 -0.15 -16.76 28.22
N LYS A 516 -0.45 -17.55 29.27
CA LYS A 516 0.18 -17.42 30.59
C LYS A 516 1.65 -17.81 30.55
N ALA A 517 2.00 -18.90 29.87
CA ALA A 517 3.39 -19.35 29.78
C ALA A 517 4.23 -18.51 28.82
N THR A 518 3.66 -18.06 27.70
CA THR A 518 4.40 -17.38 26.63
C THR A 518 4.40 -15.86 26.76
N GLY A 519 3.41 -15.28 27.45
CA GLY A 519 3.18 -13.83 27.46
C GLY A 519 2.73 -13.29 26.09
N LEU A 520 2.20 -14.14 25.21
CA LEU A 520 1.83 -13.79 23.84
C LEU A 520 0.33 -13.97 23.59
N TYR A 521 -0.31 -12.94 23.08
CA TYR A 521 -1.68 -13.00 22.57
C TYR A 521 -1.68 -13.43 21.10
N LYS A 522 -1.61 -14.74 20.83
CA LYS A 522 -1.61 -15.29 19.47
C LYS A 522 -2.66 -16.39 19.32
N GLY A 523 -3.38 -16.43 18.20
CA GLY A 523 -4.38 -17.45 17.93
C GLY A 523 -5.55 -17.41 18.93
N TYR A 524 -6.09 -18.58 19.29
CA TYR A 524 -7.23 -18.68 20.19
C TYR A 524 -6.86 -18.52 21.65
N LYS A 525 -7.71 -17.76 22.35
CA LYS A 525 -8.07 -18.04 23.74
C LYS A 525 -9.47 -18.61 23.75
N LEU A 526 -9.55 -19.87 24.15
CA LEU A 526 -10.82 -20.60 24.26
C LEU A 526 -11.62 -20.10 25.45
N ARG A 527 -12.93 -20.37 25.45
CA ARG A 527 -13.82 -20.09 26.59
C ARG A 527 -13.33 -20.79 27.85
N GLN A 528 -13.74 -20.26 29.01
CA GLN A 528 -13.43 -20.82 30.34
C GLN A 528 -11.92 -20.84 30.66
N TYR A 529 -11.14 -19.92 30.09
CA TYR A 529 -9.69 -19.85 30.28
C TYR A 529 -9.32 -18.99 31.49
N TRP A 530 -9.98 -17.83 31.65
CA TRP A 530 -9.79 -16.93 32.79
C TRP A 530 -10.83 -17.18 33.87
N HIS A 531 -10.38 -17.09 35.11
CA HIS A 531 -11.25 -17.00 36.27
C HIS A 531 -11.74 -15.55 36.40
N ILE A 532 -13.04 -15.37 36.63
CA ILE A 532 -13.66 -14.06 36.81
C ILE A 532 -13.81 -13.78 38.31
N ASP A 533 -14.76 -14.47 38.96
CA ASP A 533 -14.99 -14.35 40.40
C ASP A 533 -15.78 -15.55 40.93
N ASN A 534 -15.71 -15.84 42.23
CA ASN A 534 -16.51 -16.86 42.93
C ASN A 534 -16.58 -18.24 42.24
N GLY A 535 -15.46 -18.64 41.63
CA GLY A 535 -15.31 -19.92 40.93
C GLY A 535 -15.83 -19.94 39.50
N VAL A 536 -16.43 -18.85 39.03
CA VAL A 536 -16.91 -18.70 37.65
C VAL A 536 -15.75 -18.38 36.71
N ARG A 537 -15.75 -19.03 35.54
CA ARG A 537 -14.81 -18.74 34.46
C ARG A 537 -15.49 -17.99 33.33
N ASP A 538 -14.70 -17.30 32.53
CA ASP A 538 -15.19 -16.43 31.47
C ASP A 538 -15.88 -17.23 30.33
N GLN A 539 -16.90 -16.66 29.69
CA GLN A 539 -17.50 -17.20 28.46
C GLN A 539 -17.08 -16.35 27.25
N ILE A 540 -15.80 -15.98 27.18
CA ILE A 540 -15.22 -15.14 26.14
C ILE A 540 -14.30 -16.00 25.29
N GLU A 541 -14.47 -15.94 23.98
CA GLU A 541 -13.56 -16.52 23.01
C GLU A 541 -12.90 -15.40 22.21
N HIS A 542 -11.60 -15.49 21.94
CA HIS A 542 -10.95 -14.56 21.02
C HIS A 542 -10.02 -15.26 20.07
N TYR A 543 -9.77 -14.63 18.92
CA TYR A 543 -8.77 -15.00 17.95
C TYR A 543 -7.90 -13.79 17.62
N ASN A 544 -6.60 -13.88 17.89
CA ASN A 544 -5.62 -12.80 17.67
C ASN A 544 -4.73 -13.08 16.48
N MET A 545 -4.55 -12.07 15.64
CA MET A 545 -3.72 -12.11 14.43
C MET A 545 -2.77 -10.91 14.46
N HIS A 546 -1.47 -11.16 14.60
CA HIS A 546 -0.50 -10.06 14.62
C HIS A 546 -0.33 -9.49 13.21
N ARG A 547 0.21 -8.27 13.09
CA ARG A 547 0.41 -7.56 11.80
C ARG A 547 1.12 -8.41 10.73
N THR A 548 1.95 -9.37 11.14
CA THR A 548 2.53 -10.40 10.27
C THR A 548 1.54 -11.51 9.90
N ILE A 549 0.28 -11.17 9.61
CA ILE A 549 -0.86 -12.09 9.45
C ILE A 549 -0.50 -13.27 8.52
N LEU A 550 0.03 -12.98 7.33
CA LEU A 550 0.35 -14.03 6.34
C LEU A 550 1.53 -14.94 6.71
N LYS A 551 2.27 -14.62 7.77
CA LYS A 551 3.36 -15.46 8.31
C LYS A 551 2.91 -16.35 9.46
N GLN A 552 1.64 -16.26 9.87
CA GLN A 552 1.07 -17.09 10.91
C GLN A 552 0.25 -18.20 10.28
N ASP A 553 0.26 -19.38 10.89
CA ASP A 553 -0.72 -20.39 10.54
C ASP A 553 -2.10 -19.98 11.09
N HIS A 554 -3.14 -20.21 10.29
CA HIS A 554 -4.52 -19.90 10.66
C HIS A 554 -5.44 -21.10 10.38
N PRO A 555 -6.56 -21.21 11.12
CA PRO A 555 -7.61 -22.19 10.85
C PRO A 555 -8.06 -22.16 9.40
N LYS A 556 -8.35 -23.35 8.85
CA LYS A 556 -8.70 -23.55 7.44
C LYS A 556 -9.85 -22.66 6.99
N ALA A 557 -10.87 -22.48 7.83
CA ALA A 557 -12.02 -21.64 7.50
C ALA A 557 -11.66 -20.15 7.35
N LEU A 558 -10.61 -19.67 8.03
CA LEU A 558 -10.20 -18.27 8.00
C LEU A 558 -9.21 -17.97 6.86
N GLN A 559 -8.48 -18.98 6.38
CA GLN A 559 -7.45 -18.83 5.34
C GLN A 559 -7.89 -18.04 4.09
N PRO A 560 -9.09 -18.26 3.52
CA PRO A 560 -9.54 -17.50 2.34
C PRO A 560 -9.61 -15.99 2.58
N PHE A 561 -9.85 -15.56 3.82
CA PHE A 561 -10.08 -14.16 4.19
C PHE A 561 -8.82 -13.43 4.66
N LEU A 562 -7.68 -14.13 4.84
CA LEU A 562 -6.45 -13.52 5.34
C LEU A 562 -5.97 -12.31 4.52
N PRO A 563 -6.09 -12.30 3.17
CA PRO A 563 -5.78 -11.10 2.39
C PRO A 563 -6.65 -9.90 2.78
N GLU A 564 -7.97 -10.10 2.96
CA GLU A 564 -8.89 -9.04 3.38
C GLU A 564 -8.59 -8.56 4.80
N VAL A 565 -8.32 -9.47 5.74
CA VAL A 565 -7.94 -9.14 7.13
C VAL A 565 -6.61 -8.38 7.15
N ARG A 566 -5.65 -8.73 6.29
CA ARG A 566 -4.39 -8.00 6.16
C ARG A 566 -4.62 -6.58 5.66
N THR A 567 -5.35 -6.42 4.55
CA THR A 567 -5.67 -5.09 4.03
C THR A 567 -6.41 -4.24 5.07
N PHE A 568 -7.31 -4.86 5.84
CA PHE A 568 -7.98 -4.19 6.95
C PHE A 568 -7.02 -3.78 8.07
N ALA A 569 -6.06 -4.63 8.43
CA ALA A 569 -5.03 -4.30 9.42
C ALA A 569 -4.11 -3.15 8.95
N GLU A 570 -3.70 -3.16 7.68
CA GLU A 570 -2.93 -2.08 7.06
C GLU A 570 -3.72 -0.78 7.05
N TYR A 571 -5.01 -0.82 6.68
CA TYR A 571 -5.88 0.35 6.71
C TYR A 571 -6.04 0.94 8.12
N ASN A 572 -6.30 0.10 9.13
CA ASN A 572 -6.36 0.57 10.52
C ASN A 572 -5.04 1.22 10.95
N HIS A 573 -3.91 0.73 10.46
CA HIS A 573 -2.60 1.29 10.81
C HIS A 573 -2.33 2.64 10.13
N TYR A 574 -2.40 2.69 8.79
CA TYR A 574 -1.97 3.86 8.03
C TYR A 574 -3.05 4.95 7.92
N ASN A 575 -4.33 4.55 7.84
CA ASN A 575 -5.43 5.47 7.53
C ASN A 575 -6.22 5.88 8.77
N ILE A 576 -6.08 5.16 9.89
CA ILE A 576 -6.77 5.48 11.15
C ILE A 576 -5.75 5.81 12.25
N LEU A 577 -4.87 4.88 12.59
CA LEU A 577 -3.91 5.05 13.69
C LEU A 577 -2.96 6.22 13.42
N HIS A 578 -2.28 6.29 12.27
CA HIS A 578 -1.31 7.35 11.99
C HIS A 578 -1.92 8.76 12.11
N PRO A 579 -3.08 9.09 11.49
CA PRO A 579 -3.75 10.36 11.72
C PRO A 579 -4.03 10.65 13.20
N ILE A 580 -4.51 9.67 13.97
CA ILE A 580 -4.76 9.83 15.41
C ILE A 580 -3.46 10.11 16.17
N LEU A 581 -2.39 9.35 15.90
CA LEU A 581 -1.08 9.54 16.52
C LEU A 581 -0.51 10.94 16.23
N ARG A 582 -0.68 11.46 15.00
CA ARG A 582 -0.29 12.84 14.66
C ARG A 582 -1.07 13.87 15.45
N LEU A 583 -2.39 13.70 15.59
CA LEU A 583 -3.23 14.60 16.39
C LEU A 583 -2.83 14.57 17.88
N LEU A 584 -2.48 13.39 18.41
CA LEU A 584 -1.97 13.24 19.77
C LEU A 584 -0.60 13.92 19.97
N ALA A 585 0.32 13.77 19.02
CA ALA A 585 1.62 14.44 19.05
C ALA A 585 1.46 15.96 19.03
N ARG A 586 0.61 16.49 18.13
CA ARG A 586 0.26 17.91 18.09
C ARG A 586 -0.38 18.41 19.38
N GLY A 587 -1.26 17.61 19.98
CA GLY A 587 -1.88 17.93 21.26
C GLY A 587 -0.89 18.06 22.41
N MET A 588 0.30 17.45 22.27
CA MET A 588 1.45 17.58 23.17
C MET A 588 2.50 18.59 22.68
N GLU A 589 2.23 19.31 21.58
CA GLU A 589 3.17 20.23 20.91
C GLU A 589 4.50 19.57 20.54
N LEU A 590 4.44 18.29 20.19
CA LEU A 590 5.55 17.53 19.62
C LEU A 590 5.50 17.60 18.07
N PRO A 591 6.60 17.31 17.37
CA PRO A 591 6.59 17.04 15.94
C PRO A 591 5.51 16.00 15.58
N GLU A 592 4.75 16.22 14.50
CA GLU A 592 3.54 15.44 14.19
C GLU A 592 3.82 13.93 14.11
N ASP A 593 4.96 13.53 13.57
CA ASP A 593 5.30 12.11 13.37
C ASP A 593 5.94 11.45 14.60
N THR A 594 6.14 12.15 15.73
CA THR A 594 6.81 11.61 16.93
C THR A 594 6.26 10.26 17.38
N PHE A 595 4.93 10.11 17.37
CA PHE A 595 4.31 8.83 17.72
C PHE A 595 4.24 7.88 16.52
N VAL A 596 4.14 8.37 15.29
CA VAL A 596 4.11 7.52 14.09
C VAL A 596 5.44 6.76 13.94
N ASP A 597 6.56 7.45 14.16
CA ASP A 597 7.91 6.91 14.00
C ASP A 597 8.24 5.73 14.92
N ILE A 598 7.52 5.61 16.04
CA ILE A 598 7.68 4.52 17.01
C ILE A 598 6.60 3.42 16.87
N HIS A 599 5.81 3.45 15.79
CA HIS A 599 4.79 2.45 15.45
C HIS A 599 5.00 1.96 14.00
N GLY A 600 6.11 1.27 13.72
CA GLY A 600 6.34 0.72 12.37
C GLY A 600 5.48 -0.53 12.13
N PHE A 601 4.75 -0.61 11.01
CA PHE A 601 3.87 -1.75 10.70
C PHE A 601 4.61 -3.09 10.66
N ASP A 602 5.77 -3.11 9.99
CA ASP A 602 6.61 -4.28 9.79
C ASP A 602 7.78 -4.38 10.79
N ASN A 603 7.95 -3.37 11.65
CA ASN A 603 8.96 -3.37 12.69
C ASN A 603 8.68 -4.46 13.73
N LYS A 604 9.74 -4.89 14.42
CA LYS A 604 9.63 -5.86 15.51
C LYS A 604 8.75 -5.26 16.62
N GLY A 605 7.58 -5.84 16.79
CA GLY A 605 6.56 -5.36 17.72
C GLY A 605 5.28 -6.18 17.55
N GLU A 606 4.39 -6.09 18.54
CA GLU A 606 3.15 -6.87 18.55
C GLU A 606 1.91 -5.97 18.48
N GLY A 607 1.68 -5.31 17.36
CA GLY A 607 0.33 -4.87 17.01
C GLY A 607 -0.51 -6.05 16.51
N TRP A 608 -1.81 -6.10 16.82
CA TRP A 608 -2.67 -7.18 16.34
C TRP A 608 -4.12 -6.75 16.09
N ILE A 609 -4.76 -7.48 15.17
CA ILE A 609 -6.22 -7.55 15.06
C ILE A 609 -6.71 -8.63 16.02
N ARG A 610 -7.76 -8.32 16.77
CA ARG A 610 -8.49 -9.29 17.58
C ARG A 610 -9.92 -9.34 17.12
N PHE A 611 -10.38 -10.54 16.83
CA PHE A 611 -11.80 -10.86 16.84
C PHE A 611 -12.13 -11.48 18.20
N MET A 612 -13.23 -11.07 18.81
CA MET A 612 -13.60 -11.52 20.15
C MET A 612 -15.10 -11.66 20.29
N LYS A 613 -15.55 -12.82 20.76
CA LYS A 613 -16.97 -13.13 20.96
C LYS A 613 -17.24 -13.42 22.43
N TYR A 614 -18.18 -12.67 23.00
CA TYR A 614 -18.68 -12.86 24.35
C TYR A 614 -20.00 -13.63 24.27
N TYR A 615 -20.15 -14.64 25.10
CA TYR A 615 -21.35 -15.48 25.14
C TYR A 615 -22.12 -15.26 26.44
N PRO A 616 -23.47 -15.34 26.40
CA PRO A 616 -24.29 -15.29 27.60
C PRO A 616 -23.89 -16.33 28.64
N ARG A 617 -24.12 -16.01 29.92
CA ARG A 617 -23.91 -16.92 31.04
C ARG A 617 -25.24 -17.30 31.69
N THR A 618 -25.20 -18.31 32.54
CA THR A 618 -26.36 -18.69 33.35
C THR A 618 -26.66 -17.62 34.39
N ASP A 619 -27.92 -17.50 34.83
CA ASP A 619 -28.30 -16.54 35.88
C ASP A 619 -27.51 -16.74 37.17
N GLU A 620 -27.19 -17.99 37.50
CA GLU A 620 -26.35 -18.33 38.66
C GLU A 620 -24.93 -17.74 38.52
N ASP A 621 -24.30 -17.88 37.36
CA ASP A 621 -22.98 -17.32 37.09
C ASP A 621 -23.00 -15.78 37.04
N GLU A 622 -24.06 -15.19 36.48
CA GLU A 622 -24.23 -13.74 36.46
C GLU A 622 -24.33 -13.19 37.90
N GLN A 623 -25.14 -13.81 38.76
CA GLN A 623 -25.22 -13.45 40.18
C GLN A 623 -23.87 -13.60 40.89
N LYS A 624 -23.17 -14.73 40.71
CA LYS A 624 -21.86 -14.99 41.32
C LYS A 624 -20.80 -13.96 40.93
N THR A 625 -20.86 -13.43 39.71
CA THR A 625 -19.91 -12.44 39.20
C THR A 625 -20.43 -11.01 39.24
N LYS A 626 -21.59 -10.76 39.86
CA LYS A 626 -22.25 -9.44 39.87
C LYS A 626 -22.37 -8.85 38.46
N ASN A 627 -22.72 -9.70 37.51
CA ASN A 627 -22.91 -9.42 36.09
C ASN A 627 -21.67 -8.84 35.37
N VAL A 628 -20.46 -9.02 35.91
CA VAL A 628 -19.20 -8.59 35.28
C VAL A 628 -18.67 -9.71 34.41
N TRP A 629 -18.52 -9.44 33.11
CA TRP A 629 -18.02 -10.37 32.11
C TRP A 629 -16.50 -10.29 31.98
N LEU A 630 -15.96 -9.07 32.07
CA LEU A 630 -14.53 -8.77 32.10
C LEU A 630 -14.30 -7.64 33.10
N LYS A 631 -13.42 -7.85 34.07
CA LYS A 631 -13.12 -6.87 35.13
C LYS A 631 -12.57 -5.56 34.58
N GLY A 632 -12.68 -4.50 35.38
CA GLY A 632 -12.12 -3.19 35.05
C GLY A 632 -10.62 -3.27 34.86
N HIS A 633 -10.15 -2.88 33.67
CA HIS A 633 -8.73 -2.87 33.29
C HIS A 633 -8.42 -1.68 32.38
N MET A 634 -7.13 -1.44 32.15
CA MET A 634 -6.65 -0.56 31.09
C MET A 634 -6.00 -1.42 30.01
N ASP A 635 -6.13 -0.98 28.76
CA ASP A 635 -5.32 -1.54 27.68
C ASP A 635 -3.86 -1.19 27.90
N PHE A 636 -2.95 -2.13 27.69
CA PHE A 636 -1.53 -1.92 27.98
C PHE A 636 -0.75 -1.26 26.83
N GLY A 637 -1.33 -1.22 25.63
CA GLY A 637 -0.73 -0.60 24.43
C GLY A 637 -0.83 0.92 24.42
N THR A 638 -0.66 1.54 23.26
CA THR A 638 -0.75 3.00 23.09
C THR A 638 -2.17 3.43 22.78
N VAL A 639 -2.75 2.89 21.71
CA VAL A 639 -4.09 3.22 21.23
C VAL A 639 -4.81 1.93 20.85
N THR A 640 -6.07 1.79 21.27
CA THR A 640 -6.95 0.73 20.79
C THR A 640 -8.02 1.33 19.88
N ILE A 641 -8.21 0.72 18.72
CA ILE A 641 -9.29 1.05 17.79
C ILE A 641 -10.32 -0.08 17.90
N LEU A 642 -11.47 0.22 18.52
CA LEU A 642 -12.58 -0.71 18.65
C LEU A 642 -13.69 -0.32 17.68
N TRP A 643 -14.14 -1.28 16.88
CA TRP A 643 -15.28 -1.09 16.00
C TRP A 643 -16.58 -1.11 16.79
N SER A 644 -17.36 -0.03 16.67
CA SER A 644 -18.64 0.13 17.36
C SER A 644 -19.60 -0.98 16.93
N GLN A 645 -20.25 -1.62 17.89
CA GLN A 645 -21.22 -2.69 17.64
C GLN A 645 -22.46 -2.57 18.54
N PRO A 646 -23.63 -3.08 18.12
CA PRO A 646 -24.90 -2.77 18.79
C PRO A 646 -25.10 -3.28 20.21
N VAL A 647 -24.43 -4.36 20.63
CA VAL A 647 -24.64 -4.94 21.98
C VAL A 647 -23.97 -4.08 23.05
N SER A 648 -24.76 -3.33 23.82
CA SER A 648 -24.26 -2.45 24.88
C SER A 648 -23.74 -3.28 26.05
N ALA A 649 -22.43 -3.48 26.12
CA ALA A 649 -21.77 -4.23 27.19
C ALA A 649 -20.54 -3.50 27.77
N LEU A 650 -19.93 -2.61 26.98
CA LEU A 650 -18.73 -1.87 27.36
C LEU A 650 -19.10 -0.71 28.30
N GLN A 651 -18.40 -0.61 29.41
CA GLN A 651 -18.46 0.53 30.31
C GLN A 651 -17.06 1.12 30.53
N ILE A 652 -16.99 2.44 30.69
CA ILE A 652 -15.78 3.16 31.09
C ILE A 652 -15.96 3.77 32.47
N MET A 653 -14.88 3.88 33.23
CA MET A 653 -14.83 4.67 34.44
C MET A 653 -14.69 6.14 34.06
N SER A 654 -15.74 6.92 34.26
CA SER A 654 -15.74 8.36 33.97
C SER A 654 -14.92 9.16 35.00
N PRO A 655 -14.57 10.42 34.71
CA PRO A 655 -13.75 11.25 35.60
C PRO A 655 -14.34 11.48 37.00
N ASP A 656 -15.65 11.40 37.15
CA ASP A 656 -16.36 11.49 38.43
C ASP A 656 -16.38 10.17 39.22
N GLY A 657 -15.66 9.14 38.75
CA GLY A 657 -15.56 7.83 39.40
C GLY A 657 -16.77 6.92 39.18
N LYS A 658 -17.67 7.26 38.24
CA LYS A 658 -18.85 6.44 37.90
C LYS A 658 -18.64 5.62 36.63
N TRP A 659 -19.15 4.40 36.64
CA TRP A 659 -19.21 3.55 35.46
C TRP A 659 -20.31 4.02 34.51
N ARG A 660 -19.95 4.33 33.25
CA ARG A 660 -20.90 4.73 32.21
C ARG A 660 -20.79 3.85 30.98
N TRP A 661 -21.92 3.63 30.31
CA TRP A 661 -22.02 2.77 29.13
C TRP A 661 -21.52 3.48 27.87
N ILE A 662 -20.91 2.72 26.97
CA ILE A 662 -20.57 3.21 25.63
C ILE A 662 -21.74 2.93 24.70
N LYS A 663 -22.25 3.99 24.08
CA LYS A 663 -23.38 3.94 23.15
C LYS A 663 -22.92 3.45 21.78
N HIS A 664 -23.74 2.63 21.14
CA HIS A 664 -23.50 2.28 19.75
C HIS A 664 -23.79 3.47 18.82
N ILE A 665 -22.84 3.75 17.93
CA ILE A 665 -23.02 4.63 16.77
C ILE A 665 -22.67 3.82 15.52
N ASP A 666 -23.56 3.83 14.53
CA ASP A 666 -23.37 3.15 13.24
C ASP A 666 -22.09 3.64 12.57
N ASN A 667 -21.30 2.71 12.05
CA ASN A 667 -20.02 2.98 11.37
C ASN A 667 -19.06 3.91 12.13
N ALA A 668 -19.10 3.91 13.47
CA ALA A 668 -18.14 4.65 14.28
C ALA A 668 -17.06 3.71 14.85
N LEU A 669 -15.94 4.31 15.23
CA LEU A 669 -14.91 3.67 16.03
C LEU A 669 -15.00 4.24 17.45
N VAL A 670 -14.75 3.40 18.44
CA VAL A 670 -14.47 3.80 19.82
C VAL A 670 -12.96 3.68 19.98
N ILE A 671 -12.28 4.80 20.18
CA ILE A 671 -10.83 4.83 20.30
C ILE A 671 -10.44 5.23 21.72
N ASN A 672 -9.53 4.49 22.34
CA ASN A 672 -8.98 4.82 23.65
C ASN A 672 -7.46 4.80 23.69
N ALA A 673 -6.91 5.59 24.61
CA ALA A 673 -5.52 5.48 25.01
C ALA A 673 -5.33 4.32 26.00
N GLY A 674 -4.17 3.65 25.89
CA GLY A 674 -3.71 2.64 26.83
C GLY A 674 -2.57 3.16 27.71
N GLU A 675 -2.03 2.27 28.54
CA GLU A 675 -1.00 2.60 29.51
C GLU A 675 0.32 3.01 28.87
N ALA A 676 0.73 2.42 27.74
CA ALA A 676 1.95 2.85 27.07
C ALA A 676 1.84 4.31 26.61
N MET A 677 0.67 4.75 26.14
CA MET A 677 0.44 6.15 25.81
C MET A 677 0.42 7.03 27.06
N GLU A 678 -0.14 6.56 28.17
CA GLU A 678 -0.07 7.27 29.44
C GLU A 678 1.38 7.42 29.94
N PHE A 679 2.22 6.40 29.75
CA PHE A 679 3.63 6.43 30.14
C PHE A 679 4.41 7.43 29.29
N LEU A 680 4.28 7.33 27.96
CA LEU A 680 4.94 8.23 27.00
C LEU A 680 4.48 9.69 27.16
N SER A 681 3.22 9.90 27.54
CA SER A 681 2.66 11.23 27.77
C SER A 681 2.83 11.73 29.22
N GLY A 682 3.55 11.02 30.09
CA GLY A 682 3.77 11.45 31.47
C GLY A 682 2.47 11.69 32.24
N GLY A 683 1.44 10.88 31.99
CA GLY A 683 0.11 11.00 32.58
C GLY A 683 -0.80 12.05 31.95
N PHE A 684 -0.37 12.73 30.88
CA PHE A 684 -1.16 13.77 30.22
C PHE A 684 -2.38 13.22 29.47
N TYR A 685 -2.18 12.16 28.68
CA TYR A 685 -3.28 11.34 28.14
C TYR A 685 -3.57 10.19 29.09
N LYS A 686 -4.85 9.86 29.30
CA LYS A 686 -5.26 8.89 30.31
C LYS A 686 -5.53 7.53 29.70
N GLY A 687 -4.85 6.50 30.22
CA GLY A 687 -5.33 5.13 30.10
C GLY A 687 -6.59 5.01 30.95
N THR A 688 -7.74 4.80 30.31
CA THR A 688 -9.02 4.77 31.05
C THR A 688 -9.45 3.36 31.37
N ILE A 689 -9.82 3.17 32.63
CA ILE A 689 -10.33 1.90 33.13
C ILE A 689 -11.66 1.61 32.45
N HIS A 690 -11.78 0.44 31.85
CA HIS A 690 -12.99 0.00 31.19
C HIS A 690 -13.26 -1.47 31.49
N ARG A 691 -14.52 -1.87 31.39
CA ARG A 691 -14.98 -3.23 31.72
C ARG A 691 -16.07 -3.68 30.76
N VAL A 692 -16.34 -4.98 30.76
CA VAL A 692 -17.49 -5.55 30.04
C VAL A 692 -18.46 -6.14 31.05
N ARG A 693 -19.74 -5.78 30.90
CA ARG A 693 -20.84 -6.21 31.76
C ARG A 693 -21.87 -7.00 30.95
N GLN A 694 -22.74 -7.70 31.65
CA GLN A 694 -23.94 -8.29 31.05
C GLN A 694 -24.74 -7.20 30.32
N PRO A 695 -25.18 -7.45 29.07
CA PRO A 695 -26.02 -6.52 28.34
C PRO A 695 -27.34 -6.19 29.07
N PRO A 696 -27.98 -5.05 28.73
CA PRO A 696 -29.33 -4.71 29.19
C PRO A 696 -30.35 -5.81 28.87
N ALA A 697 -31.49 -5.80 29.57
CA ALA A 697 -32.49 -6.87 29.52
C ALA A 697 -32.94 -7.21 28.09
N ASP A 698 -33.10 -6.22 27.22
CA ASP A 698 -33.52 -6.40 25.82
C ASP A 698 -32.43 -6.96 24.90
N GLN A 699 -31.20 -7.07 25.38
CA GLN A 699 -30.06 -7.65 24.68
C GLN A 699 -29.49 -8.90 25.39
N GLN A 700 -30.06 -9.31 26.52
CA GLN A 700 -29.65 -10.55 27.19
C GLN A 700 -29.93 -11.76 26.29
N GLY A 701 -29.00 -12.72 26.29
CA GLY A 701 -29.06 -13.91 25.44
C GLY A 701 -28.41 -13.75 24.06
N TYR A 702 -28.09 -12.52 23.62
CA TYR A 702 -27.31 -12.32 22.40
C TYR A 702 -25.81 -12.46 22.66
N PRO A 703 -25.04 -13.10 21.75
CA PRO A 703 -23.59 -12.99 21.77
C PRO A 703 -23.16 -11.58 21.32
N ARG A 704 -22.02 -11.13 21.82
CA ARG A 704 -21.38 -9.88 21.41
C ARG A 704 -20.10 -10.20 20.63
N LEU A 705 -20.09 -9.90 19.33
CA LEU A 705 -18.89 -9.95 18.51
C LEU A 705 -18.22 -8.58 18.48
N GLY A 706 -16.90 -8.53 18.67
CA GLY A 706 -16.12 -7.30 18.58
C GLY A 706 -14.88 -7.47 17.71
N VAL A 707 -14.52 -6.38 17.02
CA VAL A 707 -13.33 -6.26 16.18
C VAL A 707 -12.46 -5.13 16.74
N PHE A 708 -11.20 -5.45 16.98
CA PHE A 708 -10.25 -4.54 17.63
C PHE A 708 -8.94 -4.52 16.86
N TYR A 709 -8.35 -3.34 16.73
CA TYR A 709 -6.95 -3.17 16.36
C TYR A 709 -6.21 -2.58 17.56
N PHE A 710 -5.28 -3.34 18.13
CA PHE A 710 -4.44 -2.90 19.23
C PHE A 710 -3.12 -2.37 18.69
N ALA A 711 -2.88 -1.07 18.88
CA ALA A 711 -1.63 -0.42 18.53
C ALA A 711 -0.69 -0.43 19.73
N LEU A 712 0.54 -0.88 19.47
CA LEU A 712 1.65 -0.85 20.39
C LEU A 712 2.82 -0.18 19.69
N THR A 713 3.72 0.42 20.46
CA THR A 713 5.00 0.86 19.91
C THR A 713 5.83 -0.35 19.49
N ASP A 714 6.92 -0.09 18.78
CA ASP A 714 7.95 -1.08 18.50
C ASP A 714 8.53 -1.62 19.82
N ASP A 715 8.95 -2.90 19.81
CA ASP A 715 9.27 -3.69 21.00
C ASP A 715 10.40 -3.09 21.86
N ASP A 716 11.34 -2.39 21.22
CA ASP A 716 12.54 -1.79 21.83
C ASP A 716 12.30 -0.39 22.42
N VAL A 717 11.14 0.21 22.15
CA VAL A 717 10.79 1.54 22.67
C VAL A 717 10.68 1.49 24.20
N VAL A 718 11.47 2.31 24.87
CA VAL A 718 11.45 2.49 26.33
C VAL A 718 10.26 3.36 26.71
N LEU A 719 9.36 2.84 27.55
CA LEU A 719 8.11 3.50 27.91
C LEU A 719 8.29 4.55 29.01
N ARG A 720 9.05 5.61 28.71
CA ARG A 720 9.27 6.76 29.59
C ARG A 720 8.61 8.03 29.05
N PRO A 721 8.30 9.02 29.90
CA PRO A 721 7.70 10.27 29.45
C PRO A 721 8.56 11.00 28.40
N LEU A 722 7.92 11.52 27.35
CA LEU A 722 8.55 12.33 26.31
C LEU A 722 8.80 13.75 26.82
N THR A 723 9.84 13.90 27.66
CA THR A 723 10.16 15.15 28.39
C THR A 723 10.47 16.35 27.49
N GLN A 724 10.71 16.13 26.20
CA GLN A 724 10.88 17.17 25.19
C GLN A 724 9.55 17.87 24.82
N SER A 725 8.40 17.32 25.22
CA SER A 725 7.10 17.96 24.99
C SER A 725 6.98 19.28 25.74
N PRO A 726 6.72 20.41 25.04
CA PRO A 726 6.46 21.69 25.69
C PRO A 726 5.22 21.65 26.59
N VAL A 727 4.21 20.87 26.23
CA VAL A 727 3.00 20.68 27.04
C VAL A 727 3.34 20.03 28.37
N LEU A 728 4.12 18.94 28.37
CA LEU A 728 4.50 18.25 29.60
C LEU A 728 5.33 19.14 30.54
N GLN A 729 6.22 19.96 29.96
CA GLN A 729 6.98 20.93 30.74
C GLN A 729 6.09 21.98 31.42
N ARG A 730 4.96 22.35 30.79
CA ARG A 730 4.00 23.31 31.37
C ARG A 730 3.06 22.70 32.40
N VAL A 731 2.57 21.48 32.17
CA VAL A 731 1.53 20.86 33.02
C VAL A 731 2.08 19.93 34.10
N GLY A 732 3.38 19.62 34.05
CA GLY A 732 4.04 18.69 34.94
C GLY A 732 4.02 17.26 34.41
N ILE A 733 5.07 16.50 34.73
CA ILE A 733 5.26 15.11 34.30
C ILE A 733 4.96 14.18 35.46
N GLN A 734 3.99 13.28 35.29
CA GLN A 734 3.77 12.16 36.20
C GLN A 734 4.64 10.99 35.74
N ARG A 735 5.72 10.73 36.49
CA ARG A 735 6.57 9.56 36.24
C ARG A 735 5.99 8.33 36.93
N ARG A 736 6.10 7.18 36.27
CA ARG A 736 5.77 5.87 36.85
C ARG A 736 6.96 5.26 37.59
N TRP A 737 8.17 5.70 37.28
CA TRP A 737 9.40 5.31 37.95
C TRP A 737 10.11 6.57 38.49
N GLU A 738 10.85 6.44 39.60
CA GLU A 738 11.65 7.56 40.13
C GLU A 738 12.78 7.94 39.18
N ASP A 739 13.33 6.95 38.48
CA ASP A 739 14.35 7.07 37.44
C ASP A 739 13.84 6.48 36.12
N ASP A 740 13.86 7.28 35.04
CA ASP A 740 13.43 6.86 33.71
C ASP A 740 14.30 5.72 33.14
N ALA A 741 15.50 5.49 33.67
CA ALA A 741 16.33 4.33 33.34
C ALA A 741 15.73 2.99 33.82
N GLN A 742 14.77 3.01 34.74
CA GLN A 742 14.04 1.83 35.21
C GLN A 742 12.81 1.51 34.37
N ALA A 743 12.43 2.39 33.43
CA ALA A 743 11.29 2.17 32.56
C ALA A 743 11.52 0.94 31.66
N PRO A 744 10.55 0.01 31.56
CA PRO A 744 10.67 -1.15 30.71
C PRO A 744 10.54 -0.75 29.23
N THR A 745 11.06 -1.59 28.35
CA THR A 745 10.67 -1.54 26.94
C THR A 745 9.22 -2.01 26.74
N MET A 746 8.63 -1.70 25.60
CA MET A 746 7.30 -2.18 25.23
C MET A 746 7.22 -3.72 25.25
N GLU A 747 8.27 -4.43 24.80
CA GLU A 747 8.34 -5.89 24.87
C GLU A 747 8.27 -6.39 26.32
N GLN A 748 9.10 -5.82 27.20
CA GLN A 748 9.15 -6.20 28.61
C GLN A 748 7.81 -5.92 29.31
N TRP A 749 7.22 -4.76 29.05
CA TRP A 749 5.93 -4.36 29.60
C TRP A 749 4.81 -5.30 29.16
N ARG A 750 4.66 -5.52 27.85
CA ARG A 750 3.62 -6.39 27.30
C ARG A 750 3.73 -7.83 27.77
N LYS A 751 4.94 -8.42 27.76
CA LYS A 751 5.15 -9.81 28.22
C LYS A 751 4.83 -9.95 29.70
N GLY A 752 5.28 -8.99 30.52
CA GLY A 752 4.95 -8.95 31.95
C GLY A 752 3.43 -8.85 32.18
N ARG A 753 2.75 -7.95 31.44
CA ARG A 753 1.30 -7.77 31.54
C ARG A 753 0.48 -8.98 31.12
N THR A 754 0.91 -9.64 30.05
CA THR A 754 0.17 -10.77 29.48
C THR A 754 0.32 -12.03 30.33
N SER A 755 1.52 -12.29 30.86
CA SER A 755 1.80 -13.48 31.67
C SER A 755 1.23 -13.41 33.10
N ALA A 756 1.12 -12.21 33.67
CA ALA A 756 0.61 -12.00 35.02
C ALA A 756 -0.92 -12.16 35.14
N TYR A 757 -1.65 -11.93 34.04
CA TYR A 757 -3.12 -11.92 34.08
C TYR A 757 -3.70 -13.28 34.50
N GLY A 758 -4.35 -13.29 35.67
CA GLY A 758 -4.98 -14.49 36.23
C GLY A 758 -3.99 -15.57 36.68
N THR A 759 -2.72 -15.22 36.94
CA THR A 759 -1.70 -16.09 37.55
C THR A 759 -1.19 -15.54 38.87
N THR A 760 -1.13 -14.22 39.02
CA THR A 760 -0.72 -13.54 40.25
C THR A 760 -1.82 -13.57 41.31
N GLN A 761 -1.42 -13.73 42.57
CA GLN A 761 -2.34 -13.47 43.68
C GLN A 761 -2.54 -11.96 43.80
N LEU A 762 -3.73 -11.50 43.42
CA LEU A 762 -4.10 -10.11 43.58
C LEU A 762 -4.21 -9.76 45.08
N LYS A 763 -3.55 -8.67 45.49
CA LYS A 763 -3.66 -8.15 46.85
C LYS A 763 -4.88 -7.24 46.93
N LYS A 764 -5.83 -7.56 47.81
CA LYS A 764 -6.96 -6.66 48.08
C LYS A 764 -6.44 -5.41 48.78
N LYS A 765 -6.62 -4.26 48.13
CA LYS A 765 -6.35 -2.97 48.75
C LYS A 765 -7.56 -2.47 49.54
N ASP A 766 -8.75 -2.65 48.96
CA ASP A 766 -10.03 -2.35 49.58
C ASP A 766 -11.13 -3.28 49.00
N ALA A 767 -12.40 -2.94 49.23
CA ALA A 767 -13.53 -3.76 48.79
C ALA A 767 -13.76 -3.75 47.26
N VAL A 768 -13.15 -2.80 46.54
CA VAL A 768 -13.41 -2.53 45.11
C VAL A 768 -12.15 -2.71 44.26
N VAL A 769 -10.96 -2.53 44.84
CA VAL A 769 -9.67 -2.54 44.13
C VAL A 769 -8.78 -3.69 44.58
N GLU A 770 -8.34 -4.48 43.61
CA GLU A 770 -7.30 -5.49 43.75
C GLU A 770 -6.03 -5.04 43.02
N GLU A 771 -4.84 -5.30 43.57
CA GLU A 771 -3.58 -4.81 43.02
C GLU A 771 -2.56 -5.94 42.80
N GLU A 772 -1.75 -5.80 41.76
CA GLU A 772 -0.54 -6.58 41.50
C GLU A 772 0.61 -5.68 41.06
N VAL A 773 1.85 -6.17 41.13
CA VAL A 773 3.03 -5.40 40.70
C VAL A 773 3.68 -6.10 39.52
N ILE A 774 3.78 -5.40 38.39
CA ILE A 774 4.35 -5.90 37.14
C ILE A 774 5.43 -4.93 36.70
N ASN A 775 6.68 -5.40 36.57
CA ASN A 775 7.85 -4.57 36.24
C ASN A 775 7.94 -3.27 37.09
N GLY A 776 7.67 -3.40 38.40
CA GLY A 776 7.69 -2.28 39.34
C GLY A 776 6.47 -1.36 39.31
N VAL A 777 5.51 -1.58 38.39
CA VAL A 777 4.27 -0.79 38.28
C VAL A 777 3.14 -1.50 39.02
N VAL A 778 2.46 -0.77 39.92
CA VAL A 778 1.21 -1.25 40.55
C VAL A 778 0.08 -1.21 39.52
N VAL A 779 -0.33 -2.39 39.08
CA VAL A 779 -1.49 -2.60 38.21
C VAL A 779 -2.70 -2.87 39.09
N LYS A 780 -3.77 -2.14 38.84
CA LYS A 780 -5.02 -2.22 39.62
C LYS A 780 -6.09 -2.90 38.79
N HIS A 781 -6.94 -3.66 39.46
CA HIS A 781 -8.10 -4.35 38.92
C HIS A 781 -9.32 -3.91 39.71
N TRP A 782 -10.39 -3.54 39.01
CA TRP A 782 -11.60 -3.01 39.62
C TRP A 782 -12.76 -3.99 39.44
N ASN A 783 -13.35 -4.41 40.56
CA ASN A 783 -14.49 -5.33 40.62
C ASN A 783 -15.83 -4.59 40.45
#